data_AF-A0A8C0JHH9-F1
#
_entry.id   AF-A0A8C0JHH9-F1
#
_cell.length_a   1.000
_cell.length_b   1.000
_cell.length_c   1.000
_cell.angle_alpha   90.00
_cell.angle_beta   90.00
_cell.angle_gamma   90.00
#
_symmetry.space_group_name_H-M   'P 1'
#
loop_
_entity.id
_entity.type
_entity.pdbx_description
1 polymer ?
#
loop_
_entity_poly.entity_id
_entity_poly.type
_entity_poly.pdbx_seq_one_letter_code
_entity_poly.pdbx_strand_id
1 'polypeptide(L)'
;LAAFQKRAVDFCDTTLSKGLNNRYCVLRINIVQKNEDGPEKHLTITASQSLEDTELCILRNDWYSVPVVPGDIIHLEGDCHSGTWIINRDSGYLILYPDLLLSGTTVSNSIRCMRKAVLSEKFRSSSRQMLIGTILHETFQQGVLNNFAHEKLQELAFRTVHGPKYLKEMYYLNLKQEEIMQEIEEYLPSISKWAEDFMHKPSQANHNKMQLKLPSEGKIEDLSCNIEVTEFLDIEENIWSPRFGLKGKIDVTVGVKIHRKSGTQYKIMPLELKTGKESNSIEHRSQVVLYTLLNQERRVDPEAGFLLYLKTGNMYPVSGNRMDRRELLKLRNQLAFYVFHSMYKSALGNKQTQLASLPPVIDDSQACKYCSQMHNCFLYSRAVEQQMDYVLIPPALVPIIEKETQHLKLSHLQYFSLWYLMLTLESQCGEGKKGLRSEDCIGNMIRVEHVEEASEGQYLHYFQRKNGTMPGTNLLVGDRVVVSGEKTLLGLSAGYVKEVNVTKISCLLDRNLSKLPKDTIFRLDHEEGISGIDAPLRNLSKLMENSSASEKLRNLIIDFHKPQFIQHLSSVLPPEAKETVANILKGLNKPQKQAMKQVLLSKDYTLIVGMPGTGKTTTICALVPAPEQAEKGGVSNVTEAKLVLFLTSFFIKAGCKASDIGIVSPYRHQLKIITDLMTCSCINTVEVNTVDKYQGRDKSIIIVSFVRNNNDGNLGTLLMDWRRLNVAITRAKHKLIMLGCVPSLCRYPPLEKLLCHLNSEAMISFSYTDPYTYKLTFARTKYYPTHERVYPCSLL
;
A
#
# COMPACT_ATOMS: atom_id res chain seq x y z
N LEU A 1 29.23 -17.81 6.21
CA LEU A 1 28.39 -18.54 5.22
C LEU A 1 27.02 -18.91 5.79
N ALA A 2 26.89 -19.85 6.74
CA ALA A 2 25.57 -20.21 7.32
C ALA A 2 24.78 -19.03 7.93
N ALA A 3 25.45 -18.05 8.55
CA ALA A 3 24.81 -16.82 9.05
C ALA A 3 24.39 -15.83 7.93
N PHE A 4 24.98 -15.91 6.73
CA PHE A 4 24.66 -15.04 5.60
C PHE A 4 23.36 -15.47 4.92
N GLN A 5 23.09 -16.77 4.82
CA GLN A 5 21.81 -17.31 4.32
C GLN A 5 20.59 -16.82 5.13
N LYS A 6 20.79 -16.36 6.37
CA LYS A 6 19.74 -15.78 7.23
C LYS A 6 19.55 -14.26 7.10
N ARG A 7 20.40 -13.55 6.34
CA ARG A 7 20.24 -12.11 6.02
C ARG A 7 19.72 -11.84 4.62
N ALA A 8 19.84 -12.79 3.69
CA ALA A 8 19.22 -12.71 2.36
C ALA A 8 17.67 -12.89 2.38
N VAL A 9 17.02 -12.67 3.52
CA VAL A 9 15.61 -13.03 3.79
C VAL A 9 14.64 -11.90 3.40
N ASP A 10 15.11 -10.66 3.34
CA ASP A 10 14.24 -9.49 3.14
C ASP A 10 13.94 -9.19 1.65
N PHE A 11 14.64 -9.87 0.73
CA PHE A 11 14.36 -9.89 -0.72
C PHE A 11 14.36 -11.34 -1.26
N CYS A 12 13.40 -12.17 -0.81
CA CYS A 12 13.33 -13.59 -1.16
C CYS A 12 13.22 -13.89 -2.68
N ASP A 13 12.69 -12.97 -3.48
CA ASP A 13 12.36 -13.22 -4.90
C ASP A 13 13.16 -12.38 -5.92
N THR A 14 14.13 -11.56 -5.48
CA THR A 14 14.85 -10.67 -6.42
C THR A 14 15.79 -11.46 -7.33
N THR A 15 15.45 -11.50 -8.63
CA THR A 15 16.26 -12.18 -9.64
C THR A 15 17.54 -11.40 -9.93
N LEU A 16 18.66 -11.89 -9.42
CA LEU A 16 19.99 -11.35 -9.73
C LEU A 16 20.28 -11.50 -11.23
N SER A 17 20.85 -10.46 -11.85
CA SER A 17 21.07 -10.41 -13.30
C SER A 17 22.04 -9.29 -13.71
N LYS A 18 22.63 -9.41 -14.90
CA LYS A 18 23.50 -8.39 -15.54
C LYS A 18 22.72 -7.59 -16.60
N GLY A 19 23.33 -6.52 -17.14
CA GLY A 19 22.75 -5.68 -18.19
C GLY A 19 22.08 -4.39 -17.69
N LEU A 20 21.19 -3.79 -18.49
CA LEU A 20 20.61 -2.47 -18.22
C LEU A 20 19.83 -2.39 -16.90
N ASN A 21 19.15 -3.47 -16.50
CA ASN A 21 18.41 -3.56 -15.24
C ASN A 21 19.12 -4.47 -14.23
N ASN A 22 20.46 -4.40 -14.17
CA ASN A 22 21.25 -5.31 -13.35
C ASN A 22 20.85 -5.27 -11.86
N ARG A 23 21.03 -6.42 -11.20
CA ARG A 23 20.78 -6.65 -9.78
C ARG A 23 21.93 -7.49 -9.23
N TYR A 24 22.75 -6.86 -8.40
CA TYR A 24 23.89 -7.49 -7.74
C TYR A 24 23.65 -7.61 -6.24
N CYS A 25 24.01 -8.75 -5.66
CA CYS A 25 24.08 -8.96 -4.21
C CYS A 25 25.49 -8.68 -3.70
N VAL A 26 25.62 -7.92 -2.60
CA VAL A 26 26.90 -7.58 -1.96
C VAL A 26 27.33 -8.69 -1.00
N LEU A 27 28.42 -9.38 -1.33
CA LEU A 27 28.91 -10.53 -0.57
C LEU A 27 29.89 -10.12 0.53
N ARG A 28 30.81 -9.20 0.23
CA ARG A 28 31.88 -8.74 1.14
C ARG A 28 32.22 -7.28 0.89
N ILE A 29 32.73 -6.62 1.91
CA ILE A 29 33.16 -5.22 1.88
C ILE A 29 34.54 -5.13 2.52
N ASN A 30 35.51 -4.61 1.80
CA ASN A 30 36.85 -4.31 2.27
C ASN A 30 37.09 -2.79 2.18
N ILE A 31 37.74 -2.21 3.19
CA ILE A 31 38.18 -0.81 3.18
C ILE A 31 39.67 -0.81 2.90
N VAL A 32 40.10 -0.06 1.88
CA VAL A 32 41.49 0.03 1.44
C VAL A 32 41.94 1.49 1.58
N GLN A 33 42.97 1.75 2.39
CA GLN A 33 43.62 3.06 2.42
C GLN A 33 44.69 3.11 1.32
N LYS A 34 44.60 4.11 0.44
CA LYS A 34 45.70 4.50 -0.47
C LYS A 34 46.33 5.79 0.02
N ASN A 35 47.66 5.86 -0.07
CA ASN A 35 48.44 6.99 0.45
C ASN A 35 48.22 8.30 -0.35
N GLU A 36 47.74 8.22 -1.60
CA GLU A 36 47.60 9.39 -2.50
C GLU A 36 46.14 9.74 -2.85
N ASP A 37 45.25 8.75 -3.00
CA ASP A 37 43.85 8.93 -3.45
C ASP A 37 42.79 9.00 -2.32
N GLY A 38 43.20 8.78 -1.07
CA GLY A 38 42.28 8.61 0.07
C GLY A 38 41.69 7.20 0.20
N PRO A 39 40.65 7.01 1.04
CA PRO A 39 40.09 5.69 1.30
C PRO A 39 39.16 5.21 0.17
N GLU A 40 39.33 3.96 -0.26
CA GLU A 40 38.45 3.26 -1.19
C GLU A 40 37.61 2.20 -0.45
N LYS A 41 36.38 1.96 -0.93
CA LYS A 41 35.53 0.86 -0.46
C LYS A 41 35.34 -0.15 -1.58
N HIS A 42 35.85 -1.35 -1.38
CA HIS A 42 35.85 -2.45 -2.35
C HIS A 42 34.73 -3.42 -1.99
N LEU A 43 33.78 -3.60 -2.91
CA LEU A 43 32.64 -4.50 -2.77
C LEU A 43 32.87 -5.74 -3.64
N THR A 44 32.84 -6.93 -3.04
CA THR A 44 32.70 -8.18 -3.82
C THR A 44 31.23 -8.42 -4.05
N ILE A 45 30.81 -8.50 -5.31
CA ILE A 45 29.41 -8.53 -5.72
C ILE A 45 29.12 -9.70 -6.66
N THR A 46 27.88 -10.18 -6.71
CA THR A 46 27.48 -11.24 -7.64
C THR A 46 26.11 -10.97 -8.26
N ALA A 47 25.97 -11.27 -9.55
CA ALA A 47 24.70 -11.29 -10.27
C ALA A 47 24.16 -12.72 -10.52
N SER A 48 24.78 -13.75 -9.91
CA SER A 48 24.35 -15.15 -10.04
C SER A 48 23.72 -15.64 -8.74
N GLN A 49 22.64 -16.42 -8.85
CA GLN A 49 22.06 -17.15 -7.70
C GLN A 49 22.99 -18.26 -7.17
N SER A 50 23.97 -18.74 -7.96
CA SER A 50 24.97 -19.70 -7.47
C SER A 50 26.00 -19.08 -6.52
N LEU A 51 26.10 -17.74 -6.48
CA LEU A 51 27.09 -16.96 -5.70
C LEU A 51 28.57 -17.22 -6.06
N GLU A 52 28.83 -17.96 -7.14
CA GLU A 52 30.19 -18.34 -7.57
C GLU A 52 30.83 -17.31 -8.51
N ASP A 53 30.06 -16.72 -9.42
CA ASP A 53 30.54 -15.65 -10.33
C ASP A 53 30.56 -14.31 -9.57
N THR A 54 31.76 -13.78 -9.31
CA THR A 54 31.94 -12.55 -8.53
C THR A 54 32.66 -11.46 -9.32
N GLU A 55 32.09 -10.26 -9.28
CA GLU A 55 32.68 -9.02 -9.81
C GLU A 55 33.19 -8.13 -8.66
N LEU A 56 34.05 -7.17 -8.98
CA LEU A 56 34.58 -6.19 -8.04
C LEU A 56 33.96 -4.82 -8.33
N CYS A 57 33.43 -4.15 -7.31
CA CYS A 57 32.99 -2.75 -7.42
C CYS A 57 33.80 -1.87 -6.45
N ILE A 58 34.50 -0.87 -6.98
CA ILE A 58 35.36 0.05 -6.24
C ILE A 58 34.66 1.41 -6.14
N LEU A 59 34.33 1.82 -4.92
CA LEU A 59 33.80 3.14 -4.62
C LEU A 59 34.94 4.07 -4.18
N ARG A 60 35.10 5.19 -4.89
CA ARG A 60 36.12 6.22 -4.63
C ARG A 60 35.50 7.57 -4.26
N ASN A 61 36.32 8.45 -3.70
CA ASN A 61 35.95 9.80 -3.30
C ASN A 61 34.68 9.75 -2.41
N ASP A 62 33.73 10.65 -2.65
CA ASP A 62 32.53 10.81 -1.83
C ASP A 62 31.59 9.58 -1.87
N TRP A 63 31.73 8.67 -2.84
CA TRP A 63 30.98 7.40 -2.88
C TRP A 63 31.43 6.39 -1.82
N TYR A 64 32.65 6.55 -1.27
CA TYR A 64 33.11 5.79 -0.11
C TYR A 64 32.09 5.83 1.05
N SER A 65 31.40 6.96 1.21
CA SER A 65 30.43 7.20 2.29
C SER A 65 29.11 6.42 2.18
N VAL A 66 28.81 5.74 1.06
CA VAL A 66 27.53 5.02 0.91
C VAL A 66 27.40 3.90 1.95
N PRO A 67 26.28 3.82 2.71
CA PRO A 67 26.12 2.89 3.83
C PRO A 67 25.71 1.48 3.37
N VAL A 68 26.39 0.93 2.37
CA VAL A 68 26.19 -0.46 1.91
C VAL A 68 26.77 -1.46 2.92
N VAL A 69 26.06 -2.58 3.14
CA VAL A 69 26.41 -3.69 4.02
C VAL A 69 26.33 -5.06 3.30
N PRO A 70 26.99 -6.12 3.79
CA PRO A 70 26.89 -7.44 3.18
C PRO A 70 25.47 -8.02 3.31
N GLY A 71 24.93 -8.49 2.18
CA GLY A 71 23.54 -8.93 1.99
C GLY A 71 22.70 -7.96 1.14
N ASP A 72 23.16 -6.72 0.95
CA ASP A 72 22.40 -5.71 0.21
C ASP A 72 22.27 -6.03 -1.28
N ILE A 73 21.12 -5.64 -1.85
CA ILE A 73 20.91 -5.60 -3.31
C ILE A 73 21.26 -4.19 -3.82
N ILE A 74 22.10 -4.14 -4.84
CA ILE A 74 22.50 -2.90 -5.52
C ILE A 74 22.26 -3.00 -7.02
N HIS A 75 22.16 -1.82 -7.65
CA HIS A 75 22.21 -1.63 -9.10
C HIS A 75 23.33 -0.66 -9.45
N LEU A 76 23.98 -0.88 -10.58
CA LEU A 76 25.14 -0.13 -11.05
C LEU A 76 24.86 0.46 -12.44
N GLU A 77 25.04 1.77 -12.57
CA GLU A 77 25.00 2.51 -13.85
C GLU A 77 26.43 2.90 -14.25
N GLY A 78 26.79 2.72 -15.51
CA GLY A 78 28.13 2.96 -16.07
C GLY A 78 28.74 1.71 -16.72
N ASP A 79 30.03 1.79 -17.05
CA ASP A 79 30.73 0.75 -17.81
C ASP A 79 31.56 -0.18 -16.91
N CYS A 80 31.28 -1.48 -16.97
CA CYS A 80 32.10 -2.52 -16.36
C CYS A 80 33.29 -2.88 -17.26
N HIS A 81 34.51 -2.72 -16.74
CA HIS A 81 35.73 -3.06 -17.46
C HIS A 81 36.35 -4.32 -16.84
N SER A 82 36.37 -5.43 -17.60
CA SER A 82 36.95 -6.71 -17.17
C SER A 82 36.46 -7.21 -15.80
N GLY A 83 35.16 -7.12 -15.54
CA GLY A 83 34.55 -7.53 -14.26
C GLY A 83 34.80 -6.57 -13.09
N THR A 84 35.39 -5.40 -13.36
CA THR A 84 35.58 -4.33 -12.37
C THR A 84 34.74 -3.10 -12.70
N TRP A 85 33.90 -2.70 -11.75
CA TRP A 85 33.17 -1.45 -11.75
C TRP A 85 33.94 -0.39 -10.95
N ILE A 86 34.15 0.79 -11.51
CA ILE A 86 34.78 1.93 -10.81
C ILE A 86 33.78 3.08 -10.74
N ILE A 87 33.31 3.37 -9.53
CA ILE A 87 32.35 4.45 -9.28
C ILE A 87 33.04 5.54 -8.46
N ASN A 88 33.13 6.73 -9.05
CA ASN A 88 33.94 7.83 -8.55
C ASN A 88 33.24 9.18 -8.82
N ARG A 89 33.96 10.29 -8.64
CA ARG A 89 33.44 11.64 -8.88
C ARG A 89 32.85 11.84 -10.29
N ASP A 90 33.46 11.21 -11.29
CA ASP A 90 33.33 11.52 -12.72
C ASP A 90 32.78 10.35 -13.56
N SER A 91 32.72 9.12 -13.02
CA SER A 91 32.16 7.93 -13.67
C SER A 91 31.26 7.10 -12.75
N GLY A 92 30.24 6.49 -13.37
CA GLY A 92 29.23 5.61 -12.77
C GLY A 92 28.29 6.22 -11.71
N TYR A 93 27.27 5.43 -11.34
CA TYR A 93 26.42 5.64 -10.16
C TYR A 93 26.14 4.28 -9.48
N LEU A 94 26.13 4.25 -8.13
CA LEU A 94 25.62 3.11 -7.36
C LEU A 94 24.23 3.45 -6.83
N ILE A 95 23.30 2.50 -6.92
CA ILE A 95 21.93 2.60 -6.38
C ILE A 95 21.71 1.48 -5.36
N LEU A 96 21.45 1.83 -4.11
CA LEU A 96 21.30 0.92 -2.97
C LEU A 96 19.81 0.58 -2.72
N TYR A 97 19.42 -0.69 -2.74
CA TYR A 97 18.00 -1.12 -2.81
C TYR A 97 17.27 -0.48 -4.01
N PRO A 98 17.64 -0.86 -5.26
CA PRO A 98 17.07 -0.25 -6.47
C PRO A 98 15.56 -0.50 -6.64
N ASP A 99 15.02 -1.55 -6.04
CA ASP A 99 13.59 -1.86 -6.08
C ASP A 99 12.76 -1.06 -5.04
N LEU A 100 13.42 -0.39 -4.07
CA LEU A 100 12.78 0.56 -3.16
C LEU A 100 12.59 1.93 -3.86
N LEU A 101 11.45 2.10 -4.53
CA LEU A 101 11.16 3.32 -5.29
C LEU A 101 10.79 4.50 -4.37
N LEU A 102 11.73 5.43 -4.20
CA LEU A 102 11.55 6.65 -3.40
C LEU A 102 11.05 7.82 -4.25
N SER A 103 10.15 8.64 -3.70
CA SER A 103 9.62 9.78 -4.48
C SER A 103 10.68 10.87 -4.68
N GLY A 104 10.73 11.48 -5.87
CA GLY A 104 11.65 12.59 -6.14
C GLY A 104 11.48 13.75 -5.14
N THR A 105 10.25 14.00 -4.69
CA THR A 105 9.91 14.99 -3.66
C THR A 105 10.37 14.57 -2.26
N THR A 106 10.41 13.27 -1.93
CA THR A 106 10.99 12.78 -0.66
C THR A 106 12.51 12.98 -0.66
N VAL A 107 13.17 12.71 -1.78
CA VAL A 107 14.63 12.92 -1.95
C VAL A 107 14.98 14.42 -1.91
N SER A 108 14.24 15.30 -2.60
CA SER A 108 14.53 16.74 -2.54
C SER A 108 14.32 17.32 -1.14
N ASN A 109 13.30 16.86 -0.41
CA ASN A 109 13.08 17.24 0.99
C ASN A 109 14.16 16.72 1.96
N SER A 110 14.93 15.69 1.59
CA SER A 110 16.00 15.15 2.45
C SER A 110 17.24 16.03 2.50
N ILE A 111 17.44 16.91 1.51
CA ILE A 111 18.61 17.79 1.37
C ILE A 111 18.85 18.61 2.64
N ARG A 112 17.80 19.24 3.18
CA ARG A 112 17.91 20.06 4.40
C ARG A 112 17.77 19.24 5.69
N CYS A 113 17.01 18.13 5.66
CA CYS A 113 16.83 17.27 6.82
C CYS A 113 16.46 15.83 6.44
N MET A 114 17.43 14.93 6.41
CA MET A 114 17.22 13.50 6.15
C MET A 114 16.18 12.88 7.10
N ARG A 115 16.22 13.27 8.39
CA ARG A 115 15.27 12.81 9.42
C ARG A 115 13.83 13.19 9.09
N LYS A 116 13.59 14.43 8.62
CA LYS A 116 12.27 14.91 8.17
C LYS A 116 11.76 14.08 6.99
N ALA A 117 12.62 13.76 6.02
CA ALA A 117 12.24 12.96 4.86
C ALA A 117 11.81 11.53 5.24
N VAL A 118 12.58 10.83 6.07
CA VAL A 118 12.20 9.49 6.58
C VAL A 118 10.89 9.53 7.36
N LEU A 119 10.69 10.54 8.22
CA LEU A 119 9.43 10.71 8.95
C LEU A 119 8.24 11.02 8.03
N SER A 120 8.42 11.87 7.01
CA SER A 120 7.35 12.22 6.07
C SER A 120 6.91 11.05 5.18
N GLU A 121 7.79 10.10 4.86
CA GLU A 121 7.40 8.89 4.14
C GLU A 121 6.51 7.97 5.01
N LYS A 122 6.70 7.99 6.34
CA LYS A 122 5.92 7.18 7.31
C LYS A 122 4.70 7.88 7.90
N PHE A 123 4.69 9.21 7.96
CA PHE A 123 3.65 10.04 8.57
C PHE A 123 3.16 11.12 7.60
N ARG A 124 2.32 10.73 6.64
CA ARG A 124 1.73 11.65 5.65
C ARG A 124 0.64 12.52 6.27
N SER A 125 0.66 13.81 5.96
CA SER A 125 -0.32 14.82 6.41
C SER A 125 -0.70 15.78 5.28
N SER A 126 -1.89 16.38 5.38
CA SER A 126 -2.44 17.35 4.42
C SER A 126 -2.56 18.74 5.07
N SER A 127 -2.43 19.82 4.29
CA SER A 127 -2.49 21.21 4.78
C SER A 127 -3.23 22.15 3.82
N ARG A 128 -3.61 23.36 4.29
CA ARG A 128 -4.24 24.42 3.47
C ARG A 128 -3.42 24.71 2.20
N GLN A 129 -2.10 24.86 2.33
CA GLN A 129 -1.22 25.17 1.20
C GLN A 129 -1.12 24.02 0.20
N MET A 130 -1.21 22.76 0.65
CA MET A 130 -1.26 21.61 -0.26
C MET A 130 -2.57 21.56 -1.04
N LEU A 131 -3.71 21.88 -0.40
CA LEU A 131 -5.00 21.95 -1.08
C LEU A 131 -5.01 23.04 -2.17
N ILE A 132 -4.61 24.26 -1.84
CA ILE A 132 -4.50 25.37 -2.81
C ILE A 132 -3.53 25.02 -3.94
N GLY A 133 -2.39 24.39 -3.59
CA GLY A 133 -1.45 23.84 -4.56
C GLY A 133 -2.10 22.88 -5.55
N THR A 134 -2.87 21.92 -5.05
CA THR A 134 -3.55 20.90 -5.85
C THR A 134 -4.58 21.52 -6.80
N ILE A 135 -5.41 22.45 -6.30
CA ILE A 135 -6.43 23.13 -7.12
C ILE A 135 -5.78 24.00 -8.20
N LEU A 136 -4.68 24.69 -7.90
CA LEU A 136 -3.94 25.49 -8.89
C LEU A 136 -3.25 24.63 -9.96
N HIS A 137 -2.68 23.47 -9.58
CA HIS A 137 -2.14 22.52 -10.56
C HIS A 137 -3.28 22.01 -11.46
N GLU A 138 -4.43 21.61 -10.91
CA GLU A 138 -5.58 21.19 -11.72
C GLU A 138 -6.10 22.33 -12.63
N THR A 139 -6.19 23.56 -12.14
CA THR A 139 -6.61 24.72 -12.94
C THR A 139 -5.66 24.95 -14.12
N PHE A 140 -4.34 24.84 -13.89
CA PHE A 140 -3.32 24.91 -14.95
C PHE A 140 -3.48 23.76 -15.96
N GLN A 141 -3.70 22.53 -15.49
CA GLN A 141 -3.90 21.34 -16.33
C GLN A 141 -5.19 21.44 -17.17
N GLN A 142 -6.27 21.98 -16.62
CA GLN A 142 -7.50 22.25 -17.38
C GLN A 142 -7.27 23.39 -18.39
N GLY A 143 -6.42 24.38 -18.09
CA GLY A 143 -5.94 25.39 -19.03
C GLY A 143 -5.19 24.79 -20.22
N VAL A 144 -4.29 23.83 -19.99
CA VAL A 144 -3.59 23.07 -21.06
C VAL A 144 -4.56 22.40 -22.04
N LEU A 145 -5.66 21.82 -21.54
CA LEU A 145 -6.65 21.13 -22.37
C LEU A 145 -7.63 22.08 -23.09
N ASN A 146 -7.70 23.34 -22.69
CA ASN A 146 -8.62 24.34 -23.23
C ASN A 146 -7.82 25.51 -23.84
N ASN A 147 -7.63 26.57 -23.06
CA ASN A 147 -6.72 27.67 -23.32
C ASN A 147 -6.42 28.40 -22.00
N PHE A 148 -5.43 29.29 -22.03
CA PHE A 148 -4.99 30.09 -20.87
C PHE A 148 -5.56 31.51 -20.85
N ALA A 149 -6.65 31.79 -21.59
CA ALA A 149 -7.33 33.09 -21.52
C ALA A 149 -7.88 33.32 -20.11
N HIS A 150 -7.72 34.53 -19.59
CA HIS A 150 -8.00 34.85 -18.19
C HIS A 150 -9.45 34.48 -17.78
N GLU A 151 -10.44 34.84 -18.59
CA GLU A 151 -11.86 34.49 -18.39
C GLU A 151 -12.08 32.97 -18.30
N LYS A 152 -11.39 32.20 -19.15
CA LYS A 152 -11.50 30.73 -19.14
C LYS A 152 -10.85 30.12 -17.91
N LEU A 153 -9.68 30.63 -17.50
CA LEU A 153 -9.02 30.17 -16.27
C LEU A 153 -9.88 30.47 -15.02
N GLN A 154 -10.58 31.61 -14.99
CA GLN A 154 -11.50 31.93 -13.88
C GLN A 154 -12.72 31.00 -13.85
N GLU A 155 -13.32 30.68 -15.01
CA GLU A 155 -14.41 29.69 -15.13
C GLU A 155 -13.97 28.30 -14.62
N LEU A 156 -12.79 27.84 -15.04
CA LEU A 156 -12.22 26.54 -14.66
C LEU A 156 -11.88 26.49 -13.16
N ALA A 157 -11.29 27.54 -12.61
CA ALA A 157 -11.00 27.68 -11.19
C ALA A 157 -12.30 27.64 -10.36
N PHE A 158 -13.30 28.43 -10.73
CA PHE A 158 -14.61 28.47 -10.07
C PHE A 158 -15.27 27.09 -10.04
N ARG A 159 -15.31 26.41 -11.19
CA ARG A 159 -15.86 25.04 -11.29
C ARG A 159 -15.12 24.05 -10.40
N THR A 160 -13.80 24.18 -10.29
CA THR A 160 -12.94 23.27 -9.48
C THR A 160 -13.13 23.51 -7.98
N VAL A 161 -13.19 24.77 -7.53
CA VAL A 161 -13.39 25.14 -6.11
C VAL A 161 -14.80 24.82 -5.62
N HIS A 162 -15.82 25.08 -6.45
CA HIS A 162 -17.22 24.79 -6.11
C HIS A 162 -17.64 23.35 -6.42
N GLY A 163 -16.76 22.55 -7.03
CA GLY A 163 -16.98 21.13 -7.32
C GLY A 163 -16.97 20.24 -6.05
N PRO A 164 -17.59 19.04 -6.12
CA PRO A 164 -17.67 18.11 -4.98
C PRO A 164 -16.30 17.50 -4.60
N LYS A 165 -15.30 17.56 -5.50
CA LYS A 165 -13.99 16.93 -5.39
C LYS A 165 -13.22 17.37 -4.14
N TYR A 166 -13.12 18.67 -3.90
CA TYR A 166 -12.34 19.23 -2.79
C TYR A 166 -13.16 19.60 -1.55
N LEU A 167 -14.50 19.59 -1.65
CA LEU A 167 -15.41 19.96 -0.57
C LEU A 167 -15.14 19.21 0.75
N LYS A 168 -14.78 17.92 0.66
CA LYS A 168 -14.42 17.09 1.82
C LYS A 168 -13.13 17.55 2.51
N GLU A 169 -12.13 17.99 1.77
CA GLU A 169 -10.87 18.47 2.32
C GLU A 169 -11.01 19.89 2.88
N MET A 170 -11.79 20.75 2.22
CA MET A 170 -12.19 22.06 2.73
C MET A 170 -12.92 21.94 4.07
N TYR A 171 -13.90 21.03 4.16
CA TYR A 171 -14.59 20.71 5.41
C TYR A 171 -13.65 20.19 6.50
N TYR A 172 -12.75 19.25 6.16
CA TYR A 172 -11.78 18.69 7.11
C TYR A 172 -10.80 19.75 7.65
N LEU A 173 -10.39 20.70 6.81
CA LEU A 173 -9.50 21.80 7.17
C LEU A 173 -10.24 23.02 7.77
N ASN A 174 -11.58 22.97 7.86
CA ASN A 174 -12.45 24.07 8.27
C ASN A 174 -12.20 25.37 7.46
N LEU A 175 -12.14 25.23 6.13
CA LEU A 175 -11.93 26.31 5.16
C LEU A 175 -13.22 26.62 4.41
N LYS A 176 -13.42 27.90 4.07
CA LYS A 176 -14.52 28.36 3.23
C LYS A 176 -14.14 28.37 1.76
N GLN A 177 -15.12 28.14 0.87
CA GLN A 177 -14.88 28.13 -0.58
C GLN A 177 -14.52 29.53 -1.09
N GLU A 178 -15.13 30.58 -0.54
CA GLU A 178 -14.88 31.97 -0.94
C GLU A 178 -13.43 32.39 -0.62
N GLU A 179 -12.91 32.01 0.54
CA GLU A 179 -11.50 32.29 0.93
C GLU A 179 -10.51 31.58 0.00
N ILE A 180 -10.83 30.37 -0.44
CA ILE A 180 -9.98 29.59 -1.35
C ILE A 180 -10.04 30.16 -2.77
N MET A 181 -11.23 30.56 -3.25
CA MET A 181 -11.39 31.19 -4.56
C MET A 181 -10.62 32.51 -4.65
N GLN A 182 -10.76 33.39 -3.65
CA GLN A 182 -9.98 34.63 -3.57
C GLN A 182 -8.48 34.39 -3.62
N GLU A 183 -7.98 33.40 -2.88
CA GLU A 183 -6.54 33.07 -2.88
C GLU A 183 -6.09 32.50 -4.23
N ILE A 184 -6.96 31.80 -4.99
CA ILE A 184 -6.66 31.28 -6.34
C ILE A 184 -6.68 32.38 -7.40
N GLU A 185 -7.62 33.33 -7.32
CA GLU A 185 -7.75 34.44 -8.28
C GLU A 185 -6.47 35.29 -8.38
N GLU A 186 -5.68 35.41 -7.29
CA GLU A 186 -4.37 36.06 -7.30
C GLU A 186 -3.36 35.43 -8.31
N TYR A 187 -3.53 34.17 -8.69
CA TYR A 187 -2.58 33.43 -9.55
C TYR A 187 -2.96 33.47 -11.02
N LEU A 188 -4.26 33.61 -11.35
CA LEU A 188 -4.76 33.45 -12.72
C LEU A 188 -4.13 34.43 -13.73
N PRO A 189 -3.89 35.73 -13.42
CA PRO A 189 -3.22 36.65 -14.33
C PRO A 189 -1.77 36.22 -14.64
N SER A 190 -1.05 35.74 -13.63
CA SER A 190 0.33 35.25 -13.77
C SER A 190 0.43 34.00 -14.65
N ILE A 191 -0.57 33.12 -14.58
CA ILE A 191 -0.70 31.95 -15.45
C ILE A 191 -1.02 32.36 -16.89
N SER A 192 -1.96 33.29 -17.11
CA SER A 192 -2.26 33.83 -18.45
C SER A 192 -1.01 34.43 -19.10
N LYS A 193 -0.30 35.29 -18.36
CA LYS A 193 0.94 35.92 -18.84
C LYS A 193 2.01 34.90 -19.23
N TRP A 194 2.22 33.86 -18.43
CA TRP A 194 3.18 32.80 -18.78
C TRP A 194 2.85 32.13 -20.12
N ALA A 195 1.57 31.89 -20.40
CA ALA A 195 1.16 31.29 -21.67
C ALA A 195 1.38 32.26 -22.85
N GLU A 196 1.09 33.55 -22.68
CA GLU A 196 1.39 34.59 -23.67
C GLU A 196 2.89 34.65 -23.99
N ASP A 197 3.73 34.58 -22.96
CA ASP A 197 5.18 34.64 -23.06
C ASP A 197 5.79 33.40 -23.76
N PHE A 198 5.35 32.19 -23.41
CA PHE A 198 6.04 30.95 -23.82
C PHE A 198 5.33 30.09 -24.88
N MET A 199 4.04 30.30 -25.16
CA MET A 199 3.29 29.45 -26.12
C MET A 199 2.97 30.13 -27.47
N HIS A 200 3.20 31.44 -27.60
CA HIS A 200 2.96 32.16 -28.85
C HIS A 200 4.22 32.29 -29.70
N LYS A 201 4.05 32.32 -31.03
CA LYS A 201 5.18 32.49 -31.97
C LYS A 201 5.89 33.82 -31.66
N PRO A 202 7.24 33.83 -31.54
CA PRO A 202 8.00 35.01 -31.17
C PRO A 202 7.92 36.07 -32.28
N SER A 203 6.91 36.94 -32.19
CA SER A 203 6.63 38.02 -33.13
C SER A 203 7.55 39.22 -32.93
N GLN A 204 8.30 39.25 -31.82
CA GLN A 204 9.26 40.29 -31.46
C GLN A 204 10.50 39.65 -30.83
N ALA A 205 11.69 40.06 -31.29
CA ALA A 205 12.96 39.40 -30.99
C ALA A 205 13.47 39.54 -29.53
N ASN A 206 12.74 40.22 -28.65
CA ASN A 206 13.16 40.57 -27.29
C ASN A 206 12.40 39.85 -26.16
N HIS A 207 11.32 39.12 -26.46
CA HIS A 207 10.59 38.38 -25.42
C HIS A 207 11.25 37.02 -25.14
N ASN A 208 11.39 36.70 -23.85
CA ASN A 208 11.72 35.36 -23.32
C ASN A 208 13.09 34.80 -23.68
N LYS A 209 14.10 35.68 -23.68
CA LYS A 209 15.52 35.35 -23.75
C LYS A 209 16.04 34.81 -22.41
N MET A 210 16.36 33.52 -22.37
CA MET A 210 16.81 32.80 -21.18
C MET A 210 18.25 32.27 -21.36
N GLN A 211 18.95 31.99 -20.26
CA GLN A 211 20.25 31.31 -20.29
C GLN A 211 20.05 29.83 -19.96
N LEU A 212 20.28 28.94 -20.93
CA LEU A 212 20.17 27.49 -20.76
C LEU A 212 21.42 26.82 -21.32
N LYS A 213 22.18 26.15 -20.46
CA LYS A 213 23.32 25.31 -20.84
C LYS A 213 22.93 23.84 -20.75
N LEU A 214 23.05 23.09 -21.85
CA LEU A 214 22.87 21.64 -21.82
C LEU A 214 24.24 20.94 -21.61
N PRO A 215 24.32 19.90 -20.76
CA PRO A 215 25.51 19.06 -20.58
C PRO A 215 26.16 18.49 -21.85
N SER A 216 25.38 18.13 -22.87
CA SER A 216 25.86 17.60 -24.16
C SER A 216 26.51 18.66 -25.04
N GLU A 217 26.31 19.93 -24.73
CA GLU A 217 26.81 21.05 -25.50
C GLU A 217 28.16 21.51 -24.93
N GLY A 218 29.13 21.71 -25.82
CA GLY A 218 30.49 22.10 -25.45
C GLY A 218 30.59 23.51 -24.87
N LYS A 219 31.80 24.09 -24.92
CA LYS A 219 32.00 25.50 -24.58
C LYS A 219 31.38 26.41 -25.67
N ILE A 220 30.09 26.70 -25.53
CA ILE A 220 29.39 27.72 -26.33
C ILE A 220 29.58 29.09 -25.66
N GLU A 221 29.97 30.09 -26.45
CA GLU A 221 30.24 31.46 -25.97
C GLU A 221 28.97 32.26 -25.67
N ASP A 222 27.86 31.97 -26.38
CA ASP A 222 26.56 32.59 -26.17
C ASP A 222 25.54 31.55 -25.67
N LEU A 223 25.28 31.57 -24.35
CA LEU A 223 24.29 30.69 -23.69
C LEU A 223 22.85 31.19 -23.82
N SER A 224 22.62 32.33 -24.49
CA SER A 224 21.29 32.91 -24.60
C SER A 224 20.45 32.23 -25.68
N CYS A 225 19.22 31.87 -25.32
CA CYS A 225 18.26 31.21 -26.18
C CYS A 225 16.85 31.75 -25.93
N ASN A 226 16.00 31.72 -26.95
CA ASN A 226 14.57 31.94 -26.79
C ASN A 226 13.87 30.57 -26.71
N ILE A 227 12.88 30.45 -25.83
CA ILE A 227 12.23 29.18 -25.49
C ILE A 227 10.76 29.24 -25.90
N GLU A 228 10.33 28.30 -26.74
CA GLU A 228 8.94 28.16 -27.22
C GLU A 228 8.39 26.81 -26.75
N VAL A 229 7.35 26.83 -25.92
CA VAL A 229 6.57 25.64 -25.51
C VAL A 229 5.56 25.36 -26.61
N THR A 230 5.84 24.33 -27.41
CA THR A 230 5.08 24.03 -28.64
C THR A 230 3.90 23.10 -28.45
N GLU A 231 3.99 22.18 -27.50
CA GLU A 231 2.95 21.18 -27.23
C GLU A 231 3.05 20.62 -25.81
N PHE A 232 1.94 20.08 -25.32
CA PHE A 232 1.84 19.36 -24.06
C PHE A 232 1.61 17.88 -24.34
N LEU A 233 2.67 17.07 -24.22
CA LEU A 233 2.59 15.65 -24.54
C LEU A 233 1.81 14.91 -23.45
N ASP A 234 2.13 15.20 -22.19
CA ASP A 234 1.53 14.54 -21.06
C ASP A 234 1.34 15.45 -19.85
N ILE A 235 0.37 15.07 -19.03
CA ILE A 235 0.01 15.73 -17.77
C ILE A 235 0.04 14.65 -16.70
N GLU A 236 0.54 14.99 -15.52
CA GLU A 236 0.58 14.10 -14.38
C GLU A 236 1.26 12.75 -14.71
N GLU A 237 2.41 12.81 -15.39
CA GLU A 237 3.09 11.62 -15.90
C GLU A 237 3.75 10.83 -14.77
N ASN A 238 3.07 9.76 -14.34
CA ASN A 238 3.61 8.76 -13.44
C ASN A 238 4.76 7.98 -14.13
N ILE A 239 5.94 8.00 -13.52
CA ILE A 239 7.12 7.24 -13.95
C ILE A 239 7.76 6.54 -12.74
N TRP A 240 8.03 5.25 -12.90
CA TRP A 240 8.77 4.42 -11.95
C TRP A 240 10.10 4.02 -12.58
N SER A 241 11.20 4.18 -11.86
CA SER A 241 12.56 3.85 -12.28
C SER A 241 13.19 2.82 -11.35
N PRO A 242 13.14 1.52 -11.71
CA PRO A 242 13.92 0.48 -11.05
C PRO A 242 15.42 0.58 -11.33
N ARG A 243 15.87 1.42 -12.26
CA ARG A 243 17.30 1.73 -12.46
C ARG A 243 17.78 2.65 -11.34
N PHE A 244 17.19 3.85 -11.21
CA PHE A 244 17.61 4.85 -10.22
C PHE A 244 16.99 4.66 -8.83
N GLY A 245 16.07 3.71 -8.65
CA GLY A 245 15.33 3.50 -7.41
C GLY A 245 14.44 4.70 -7.05
N LEU A 246 13.84 5.31 -8.07
CA LEU A 246 13.05 6.54 -7.99
C LEU A 246 11.62 6.30 -8.50
N LYS A 247 10.68 7.06 -7.98
CA LYS A 247 9.36 7.28 -8.59
C LYS A 247 9.04 8.77 -8.61
N GLY A 248 8.21 9.18 -9.55
CA GLY A 248 7.74 10.56 -9.62
C GLY A 248 6.48 10.68 -10.47
N LYS A 249 5.83 11.82 -10.30
CA LYS A 249 4.70 12.28 -11.08
C LYS A 249 5.13 13.63 -11.64
N ILE A 250 5.48 13.68 -12.92
CA ILE A 250 5.87 14.94 -13.57
C ILE A 250 4.58 15.73 -13.78
N ASP A 251 4.48 16.95 -13.25
CA ASP A 251 3.27 17.78 -13.38
C ASP A 251 2.86 17.91 -14.85
N VAL A 252 3.81 18.30 -15.71
CA VAL A 252 3.60 18.50 -17.14
C VAL A 252 4.85 18.09 -17.95
N THR A 253 4.66 17.29 -19.00
CA THR A 253 5.70 16.93 -19.97
C THR A 253 5.50 17.72 -21.26
N VAL A 254 6.41 18.66 -21.55
CA VAL A 254 6.28 19.66 -22.64
C VAL A 254 7.25 19.40 -23.80
N GLY A 255 6.81 19.68 -25.03
CA GLY A 255 7.65 19.70 -26.23
C GLY A 255 8.14 21.13 -26.47
N VAL A 256 9.45 21.34 -26.43
CA VAL A 256 10.06 22.66 -26.36
C VAL A 256 11.04 22.86 -27.51
N LYS A 257 10.91 24.00 -28.21
CA LYS A 257 11.93 24.48 -29.15
C LYS A 257 12.85 25.47 -28.46
N ILE A 258 14.14 25.21 -28.55
CA ILE A 258 15.23 26.04 -28.05
C ILE A 258 15.85 26.74 -29.26
N HIS A 259 15.56 28.03 -29.40
CA HIS A 259 16.04 28.86 -30.51
C HIS A 259 17.35 29.54 -30.12
N ARG A 260 18.42 29.29 -30.86
CA ARG A 260 19.74 29.91 -30.68
C ARG A 260 20.29 30.44 -32.00
N LYS A 261 21.33 31.27 -31.92
CA LYS A 261 22.11 31.72 -33.10
C LYS A 261 22.67 30.56 -33.94
N SER A 262 22.95 29.42 -33.30
CA SER A 262 23.45 28.19 -33.96
C SER A 262 22.35 27.31 -34.59
N GLY A 263 21.07 27.66 -34.43
CA GLY A 263 19.93 26.89 -34.92
C GLY A 263 18.85 26.64 -33.88
N THR A 264 17.81 25.90 -34.27
CA THR A 264 16.72 25.50 -33.38
C THR A 264 16.81 24.02 -33.05
N GLN A 265 16.78 23.67 -31.77
CA GLN A 265 16.69 22.28 -31.30
C GLN A 265 15.29 22.04 -30.72
N TYR A 266 14.72 20.85 -30.95
CA TYR A 266 13.50 20.39 -30.27
C TYR A 266 13.86 19.35 -29.21
N LYS A 267 13.31 19.50 -28.00
CA LYS A 267 13.47 18.55 -26.88
C LYS A 267 12.15 18.41 -26.11
N ILE A 268 11.88 17.19 -25.65
CA ILE A 268 10.80 16.93 -24.68
C ILE A 268 11.40 17.14 -23.29
N MET A 269 10.81 17.98 -22.45
CA MET A 269 11.35 18.36 -21.14
C MET A 269 10.28 18.27 -20.04
N PRO A 270 10.67 17.97 -18.78
CA PRO A 270 9.77 18.05 -17.64
C PRO A 270 9.59 19.51 -17.20
N LEU A 271 8.35 19.88 -16.89
CA LEU A 271 7.96 21.16 -16.30
C LEU A 271 7.29 20.87 -14.95
N GLU A 272 7.93 21.33 -13.86
CA GLU A 272 7.38 21.28 -12.49
C GLU A 272 6.71 22.61 -12.16
N LEU A 273 5.52 22.56 -11.58
CA LEU A 273 4.75 23.73 -11.17
C LEU A 273 4.95 23.99 -9.67
N LYS A 274 5.00 25.26 -9.26
CA LYS A 274 5.09 25.68 -7.85
C LYS A 274 4.16 26.83 -7.53
N THR A 275 3.39 26.67 -6.46
CA THR A 275 2.42 27.66 -5.98
C THR A 275 2.90 28.49 -4.80
N GLY A 276 3.98 28.06 -4.14
CA GLY A 276 4.57 28.80 -3.02
C GLY A 276 5.42 29.99 -3.45
N LYS A 277 6.16 30.56 -2.47
CA LYS A 277 7.13 31.63 -2.69
C LYS A 277 8.12 31.28 -3.81
N GLU A 278 8.32 32.23 -4.72
CA GLU A 278 9.39 32.21 -5.72
C GLU A 278 10.77 32.22 -5.01
N SER A 279 11.35 31.03 -4.90
CA SER A 279 12.57 30.78 -4.11
C SER A 279 13.78 30.36 -4.96
N ASN A 280 13.53 29.80 -6.15
CA ASN A 280 14.46 29.00 -6.96
C ASN A 280 15.34 28.07 -6.09
N SER A 281 14.76 27.47 -5.04
CA SER A 281 15.52 26.80 -3.99
C SER A 281 16.16 25.51 -4.48
N ILE A 282 17.20 25.05 -3.75
CA ILE A 282 17.93 23.83 -4.08
C ILE A 282 16.98 22.63 -4.13
N GLU A 283 15.99 22.54 -3.25
CA GLU A 283 15.00 21.47 -3.23
C GLU A 283 14.12 21.46 -4.48
N HIS A 284 13.62 22.63 -4.90
CA HIS A 284 12.79 22.74 -6.11
C HIS A 284 13.59 22.39 -7.37
N ARG A 285 14.81 22.91 -7.49
CA ARG A 285 15.73 22.60 -8.60
C ARG A 285 16.06 21.10 -8.62
N SER A 286 16.35 20.52 -7.45
CA SER A 286 16.68 19.10 -7.31
C SER A 286 15.54 18.18 -7.74
N GLN A 287 14.29 18.55 -7.48
CA GLN A 287 13.12 17.82 -7.95
C GLN A 287 13.08 17.76 -9.49
N VAL A 288 13.36 18.87 -10.18
CA VAL A 288 13.46 18.92 -11.65
C VAL A 288 14.64 18.06 -12.17
N VAL A 289 15.80 18.10 -11.50
CA VAL A 289 16.94 17.22 -11.85
C VAL A 289 16.55 15.74 -11.73
N LEU A 290 15.81 15.35 -10.69
CA LEU A 290 15.31 13.99 -10.50
C LEU A 290 14.30 13.58 -11.58
N TYR A 291 13.46 14.49 -12.08
CA TYR A 291 12.62 14.19 -13.26
C TYR A 291 13.43 14.03 -14.56
N THR A 292 14.58 14.69 -14.71
CA THR A 292 15.45 14.42 -15.88
C THR A 292 15.98 12.98 -15.87
N LEU A 293 16.25 12.40 -14.69
CA LEU A 293 16.60 10.99 -14.54
C LEU A 293 15.40 10.08 -14.80
N LEU A 294 14.22 10.39 -14.23
CA LEU A 294 13.00 9.60 -14.47
C LEU A 294 12.60 9.56 -15.95
N ASN A 295 12.75 10.66 -16.68
CA ASN A 295 12.47 10.71 -18.12
C ASN A 295 13.29 9.69 -18.93
N GLN A 296 14.47 9.26 -18.46
CA GLN A 296 15.32 8.26 -19.14
C GLN A 296 14.70 6.85 -19.18
N GLU A 297 13.65 6.57 -18.38
CA GLU A 297 12.88 5.31 -18.45
C GLU A 297 11.85 5.31 -19.59
N ARG A 298 11.51 6.49 -20.13
CA ARG A 298 10.47 6.67 -21.15
C ARG A 298 11.02 7.21 -22.47
N ARG A 299 12.08 8.02 -22.42
CA ARG A 299 12.57 8.88 -23.52
C ARG A 299 14.10 9.03 -23.42
N VAL A 300 14.69 9.71 -24.40
CA VAL A 300 16.09 10.18 -24.32
C VAL A 300 16.23 11.19 -23.17
N ASP A 301 17.41 11.25 -22.55
CA ASP A 301 17.71 12.23 -21.50
C ASP A 301 17.39 13.66 -21.97
N PRO A 302 16.48 14.39 -21.30
CA PRO A 302 16.20 15.78 -21.63
C PRO A 302 17.36 16.71 -21.25
N GLU A 303 18.23 16.26 -20.34
CA GLU A 303 19.37 16.94 -19.71
C GLU A 303 19.04 18.19 -18.88
N ALA A 304 17.90 18.84 -19.14
CA ALA A 304 17.36 19.94 -18.38
C ALA A 304 15.84 19.82 -18.25
N GLY A 305 15.27 20.62 -17.36
CA GLY A 305 13.83 20.84 -17.26
C GLY A 305 13.52 22.26 -16.81
N PHE A 306 12.25 22.53 -16.58
CA PHE A 306 11.75 23.84 -16.20
C PHE A 306 11.03 23.82 -14.85
N LEU A 307 11.14 24.93 -14.14
CA LEU A 307 10.46 25.19 -12.87
C LEU A 307 9.63 26.46 -13.01
N LEU A 308 8.30 26.35 -12.98
CA LEU A 308 7.37 27.47 -13.15
C LEU A 308 6.73 27.84 -11.80
N TYR A 309 6.89 29.09 -11.39
CA TYR A 309 6.19 29.65 -10.23
C TYR A 309 4.85 30.26 -10.67
N LEU A 310 3.75 29.55 -10.40
CA LEU A 310 2.40 29.96 -10.80
C LEU A 310 2.00 31.33 -10.21
N LYS A 311 2.56 31.74 -9.06
CA LYS A 311 2.24 33.05 -8.45
C LYS A 311 2.72 34.24 -9.28
N THR A 312 3.82 34.09 -10.01
CA THR A 312 4.48 35.20 -10.74
C THR A 312 4.59 34.97 -12.24
N GLY A 313 4.34 33.74 -12.72
CA GLY A 313 4.51 33.34 -14.12
C GLY A 313 5.97 33.10 -14.50
N ASN A 314 6.91 33.28 -13.57
CA ASN A 314 8.34 33.16 -13.85
C ASN A 314 8.75 31.68 -14.00
N MET A 315 9.35 31.36 -15.15
CA MET A 315 9.88 30.05 -15.47
C MET A 315 11.42 30.04 -15.41
N TYR A 316 11.99 29.08 -14.71
CA TYR A 316 13.44 28.92 -14.54
C TYR A 316 13.97 27.67 -15.24
N PRO A 317 15.13 27.75 -15.92
CA PRO A 317 15.80 26.58 -16.47
C PRO A 317 16.59 25.85 -15.37
N VAL A 318 16.54 24.52 -15.38
CA VAL A 318 17.27 23.67 -14.44
C VAL A 318 18.00 22.57 -15.21
N SER A 319 19.29 22.80 -15.46
CA SER A 319 20.20 21.79 -16.04
C SER A 319 20.52 20.71 -15.01
N GLY A 320 20.32 19.44 -15.39
CA GLY A 320 20.67 18.27 -14.58
C GLY A 320 22.13 17.88 -14.74
N ASN A 321 23.05 18.67 -14.19
CA ASN A 321 24.48 18.38 -14.33
C ASN A 321 24.87 17.08 -13.61
N ARG A 322 25.99 16.47 -14.03
CA ARG A 322 26.50 15.23 -13.43
C ARG A 322 26.66 15.33 -11.91
N MET A 323 27.17 16.48 -11.42
CA MET A 323 27.38 16.74 -10.00
C MET A 323 26.07 16.71 -9.22
N ASP A 324 25.05 17.44 -9.68
CA ASP A 324 23.72 17.49 -9.06
C ASP A 324 23.08 16.08 -9.01
N ARG A 325 23.13 15.35 -10.14
CA ARG A 325 22.64 13.96 -10.23
C ARG A 325 23.37 13.03 -9.25
N ARG A 326 24.70 13.14 -9.14
CA ARG A 326 25.53 12.33 -8.24
C ARG A 326 25.15 12.55 -6.77
N GLU A 327 25.07 13.81 -6.34
CA GLU A 327 24.76 14.13 -4.94
C GLU A 327 23.32 13.75 -4.57
N LEU A 328 22.36 13.94 -5.49
CA LEU A 328 20.97 13.52 -5.27
C LEU A 328 20.80 12.00 -5.21
N LEU A 329 21.52 11.23 -6.02
CA LEU A 329 21.50 9.76 -5.93
C LEU A 329 22.20 9.24 -4.66
N LYS A 330 23.27 9.91 -4.19
CA LYS A 330 23.88 9.63 -2.87
C LYS A 330 22.91 9.90 -1.72
N LEU A 331 22.20 11.03 -1.72
CA LEU A 331 21.15 11.33 -0.74
C LEU A 331 20.01 10.30 -0.81
N ARG A 332 19.58 9.92 -2.02
CA ARG A 332 18.58 8.85 -2.23
C ARG A 332 19.02 7.51 -1.64
N ASN A 333 20.30 7.14 -1.74
CA ASN A 333 20.83 5.92 -1.12
C ASN A 333 20.87 6.00 0.41
N GLN A 334 21.21 7.14 0.99
CA GLN A 334 21.13 7.34 2.45
C GLN A 334 19.67 7.23 2.93
N LEU A 335 18.73 7.88 2.21
CA LEU A 335 17.30 7.80 2.51
C LEU A 335 16.79 6.35 2.42
N ALA A 336 17.15 5.62 1.35
CA ALA A 336 16.79 4.22 1.16
C ALA A 336 17.32 3.35 2.30
N PHE A 337 18.56 3.56 2.73
CA PHE A 337 19.16 2.86 3.87
C PHE A 337 18.36 3.04 5.17
N TYR A 338 17.96 4.26 5.53
CA TYR A 338 17.19 4.51 6.76
C TYR A 338 15.72 4.07 6.67
N VAL A 339 15.12 4.05 5.48
CA VAL A 339 13.78 3.50 5.28
C VAL A 339 13.79 1.97 5.43
N PHE A 340 14.76 1.31 4.81
CA PHE A 340 14.92 -0.15 4.83
C PHE A 340 15.34 -0.66 6.23
N HIS A 341 16.43 -0.11 6.79
CA HIS A 341 16.95 -0.47 8.12
C HIS A 341 16.18 0.22 9.26
N SER A 342 14.85 0.15 9.26
CA SER A 342 14.03 0.67 10.36
C SER A 342 14.01 -0.21 11.61
N MET A 343 14.67 -1.38 11.56
CA MET A 343 14.75 -2.35 12.66
C MET A 343 16.16 -2.95 12.76
N TYR A 344 16.51 -3.46 13.94
CA TYR A 344 17.72 -4.29 14.10
C TYR A 344 17.49 -5.47 15.04
N LYS A 345 18.29 -6.53 14.83
CA LYS A 345 18.38 -7.72 15.69
C LYS A 345 19.74 -7.68 16.38
N SER A 346 19.76 -7.75 17.71
CA SER A 346 21.00 -7.79 18.48
C SER A 346 21.82 -9.04 18.13
N ALA A 347 23.14 -8.89 18.04
CA ALA A 347 24.03 -9.94 17.55
C ALA A 347 24.30 -11.06 18.59
N LEU A 348 24.00 -10.84 19.88
CA LEU A 348 24.06 -11.89 20.90
C LEU A 348 22.70 -12.60 21.01
N GLY A 349 22.75 -13.94 21.10
CA GLY A 349 21.58 -14.81 21.00
C GLY A 349 20.45 -14.52 22.00
N ASN A 350 19.22 -14.78 21.57
CA ASN A 350 17.98 -14.72 22.36
C ASN A 350 17.58 -13.32 22.89
N LYS A 351 17.72 -12.25 22.09
CA LYS A 351 17.07 -10.96 22.37
C LYS A 351 16.12 -10.50 21.25
N GLN A 352 15.09 -9.76 21.67
CA GLN A 352 13.96 -9.32 20.85
C GLN A 352 14.39 -8.34 19.75
N THR A 353 13.62 -8.27 18.66
CA THR A 353 13.84 -7.28 17.59
C THR A 353 13.49 -5.89 18.11
N GLN A 354 14.29 -4.88 17.76
CA GLN A 354 14.09 -3.49 18.20
C GLN A 354 14.02 -2.54 17.00
N LEU A 355 13.47 -1.35 17.23
CA LEU A 355 13.49 -0.25 16.27
C LEU A 355 14.90 0.31 16.14
N ALA A 356 15.28 0.72 14.94
CA ALA A 356 16.54 1.41 14.69
C ALA A 356 16.43 2.92 15.00
N SER A 357 17.58 3.57 15.20
CA SER A 357 17.66 5.03 15.21
C SER A 357 17.30 5.61 13.84
N LEU A 358 16.56 6.72 13.83
CA LEU A 358 16.36 7.52 12.62
C LEU A 358 17.65 8.31 12.30
N PRO A 359 17.73 9.00 11.15
CA PRO A 359 18.83 9.94 10.91
C PRO A 359 18.97 10.94 12.07
N PRO A 360 20.20 11.42 12.40
CA PRO A 360 20.42 12.36 13.49
C PRO A 360 19.53 13.60 13.42
N VAL A 361 19.19 14.15 14.59
CA VAL A 361 18.51 15.44 14.67
C VAL A 361 19.51 16.54 14.27
N ILE A 362 19.09 17.43 13.36
CA ILE A 362 19.94 18.52 12.86
C ILE A 362 19.98 19.70 13.83
N ASP A 363 21.12 20.38 13.89
CA ASP A 363 21.31 21.62 14.65
C ASP A 363 21.05 22.86 13.77
N ASP A 364 19.87 22.92 13.15
CA ASP A 364 19.35 24.11 12.45
C ASP A 364 18.00 24.49 13.08
N SER A 365 18.06 25.44 14.01
CA SER A 365 16.88 25.94 14.73
C SER A 365 15.82 26.56 13.80
N GLN A 366 16.21 27.14 12.66
CA GLN A 366 15.28 27.70 11.69
C GLN A 366 14.60 26.59 10.86
N ALA A 367 15.32 25.55 10.45
CA ALA A 367 14.71 24.38 9.80
C ALA A 367 13.74 23.67 10.73
N CYS A 368 14.13 23.44 11.99
CA CYS A 368 13.32 22.75 12.98
C CYS A 368 12.06 23.55 13.34
N LYS A 369 12.14 24.88 13.47
CA LYS A 369 10.98 25.76 13.77
C LYS A 369 9.84 25.62 12.75
N TYR A 370 10.14 25.42 11.47
CA TYR A 370 9.14 25.26 10.41
C TYR A 370 8.99 23.79 9.95
N CYS A 371 9.43 22.83 10.77
CA CYS A 371 9.36 21.41 10.44
C CYS A 371 7.99 20.82 10.78
N SER A 372 7.20 20.46 9.77
CA SER A 372 5.91 19.77 9.93
C SER A 372 5.98 18.41 10.65
N GLN A 373 7.18 17.81 10.76
CA GLN A 373 7.42 16.55 11.46
C GLN A 373 8.03 16.74 12.87
N MET A 374 8.08 17.96 13.41
CA MET A 374 8.72 18.24 14.70
C MET A 374 8.17 17.38 15.85
N HIS A 375 6.84 17.24 15.94
CA HIS A 375 6.19 16.39 16.96
C HIS A 375 6.67 14.92 16.86
N ASN A 376 6.59 14.32 15.67
CA ASN A 376 7.01 12.93 15.45
C ASN A 376 8.53 12.74 15.64
N CYS A 377 9.33 13.76 15.28
CA CYS A 377 10.78 13.78 15.46
C CYS A 377 11.18 13.67 16.94
N PHE A 378 10.57 14.50 17.78
CA PHE A 378 10.84 14.54 19.23
C PHE A 378 10.21 13.35 19.97
N LEU A 379 8.99 12.95 19.58
CA LEU A 379 8.32 11.75 20.11
C LEU A 379 9.15 10.49 19.86
N TYR A 380 9.63 10.27 18.63
CA TYR A 380 10.50 9.13 18.33
C TYR A 380 11.82 9.20 19.10
N SER A 381 12.41 10.40 19.21
CA SER A 381 13.66 10.59 19.95
C SER A 381 13.51 10.18 21.42
N ARG A 382 12.45 10.64 22.10
CA ARG A 382 12.19 10.31 23.50
C ARG A 382 11.69 8.87 23.73
N ALA A 383 10.86 8.34 22.83
CA ALA A 383 10.25 7.01 23.00
C ALA A 383 11.16 5.84 22.57
N VAL A 384 12.18 6.11 21.74
CA VAL A 384 13.03 5.08 21.11
C VAL A 384 14.52 5.36 21.28
N GLU A 385 15.00 6.54 20.87
CA GLU A 385 16.44 6.80 20.74
C GLU A 385 17.14 7.14 22.06
N GLN A 386 16.47 7.82 22.99
CA GLN A 386 17.01 8.11 24.33
C GLN A 386 17.29 6.84 25.17
N GLN A 387 16.83 5.67 24.71
CA GLN A 387 17.13 4.36 25.33
C GLN A 387 18.34 3.65 24.68
N MET A 388 19.05 4.32 23.76
CA MET A 388 20.17 3.75 22.99
C MET A 388 21.48 4.45 23.35
N ASP A 389 22.39 3.73 24.03
CA ASP A 389 23.68 4.26 24.50
C ASP A 389 24.60 4.84 23.39
N TYR A 390 24.35 4.50 22.13
CA TYR A 390 25.14 4.90 20.97
C TYR A 390 24.56 6.09 20.18
N VAL A 391 23.38 6.61 20.53
CA VAL A 391 22.74 7.71 19.79
C VAL A 391 23.04 9.05 20.47
N LEU A 392 23.88 9.86 19.83
CA LEU A 392 24.20 11.22 20.29
C LEU A 392 23.14 12.22 19.84
N ILE A 393 22.32 12.68 20.79
CA ILE A 393 21.40 13.83 20.59
C ILE A 393 22.16 15.12 20.98
N PRO A 394 22.12 16.19 20.17
CA PRO A 394 22.74 17.46 20.53
C PRO A 394 22.25 17.97 21.89
N PRO A 395 23.13 18.26 22.88
CA PRO A 395 22.72 18.60 24.24
C PRO A 395 21.76 19.79 24.34
N ALA A 396 21.89 20.77 23.44
CA ALA A 396 20.99 21.93 23.37
C ALA A 396 19.54 21.58 22.98
N LEU A 397 19.32 20.44 22.30
CA LEU A 397 18.00 19.98 21.87
C LEU A 397 17.29 19.11 22.91
N VAL A 398 18.02 18.48 23.84
CA VAL A 398 17.43 17.59 24.85
C VAL A 398 16.36 18.30 25.69
N PRO A 399 16.58 19.51 26.26
CA PRO A 399 15.54 20.21 27.02
C PRO A 399 14.32 20.61 26.17
N ILE A 400 14.52 20.84 24.87
CA ILE A 400 13.44 21.18 23.93
C ILE A 400 12.58 19.95 23.65
N ILE A 401 13.21 18.81 23.35
CA ILE A 401 12.55 17.51 23.18
C ILE A 401 11.74 17.16 24.43
N GLU A 402 12.35 17.32 25.62
CA GLU A 402 11.71 17.03 26.90
C GLU A 402 10.49 17.91 27.17
N LYS A 403 10.60 19.23 26.91
CA LYS A 403 9.51 20.19 27.07
C LYS A 403 8.32 19.88 26.14
N GLU A 404 8.58 19.61 24.87
CA GLU A 404 7.54 19.30 23.86
C GLU A 404 6.86 17.94 24.07
N THR A 405 7.39 17.11 24.96
CA THR A 405 6.87 15.75 25.26
C THR A 405 6.57 15.55 26.75
N GLN A 406 6.61 16.59 27.58
CA GLN A 406 6.43 16.53 29.04
C GLN A 406 5.04 16.04 29.47
N HIS A 407 4.04 16.14 28.59
CA HIS A 407 2.66 15.67 28.80
C HIS A 407 2.50 14.14 28.63
N LEU A 408 3.57 13.42 28.29
CA LEU A 408 3.57 11.97 28.09
C LEU A 408 4.22 11.24 29.27
N LYS A 409 3.51 10.27 29.81
CA LYS A 409 4.02 9.35 30.84
C LYS A 409 4.90 8.28 30.19
N LEU A 410 5.74 7.61 30.99
CA LEU A 410 6.56 6.49 30.52
C LEU A 410 5.73 5.37 29.88
N SER A 411 4.53 5.08 30.41
CA SER A 411 3.57 4.13 29.84
C SER A 411 3.15 4.51 28.42
N HIS A 412 2.96 5.80 28.15
CA HIS A 412 2.55 6.33 26.83
C HIS A 412 3.67 6.16 25.80
N LEU A 413 4.91 6.45 26.20
CA LEU A 413 6.11 6.28 25.37
C LEU A 413 6.39 4.80 25.05
N GLN A 414 6.25 3.92 26.04
CA GLN A 414 6.39 2.47 25.87
C GLN A 414 5.30 1.90 24.93
N TYR A 415 4.06 2.34 25.08
CA TYR A 415 2.95 1.97 24.19
C TYR A 415 3.22 2.42 22.74
N PHE A 416 3.69 3.65 22.55
CA PHE A 416 4.09 4.17 21.24
C PHE A 416 5.18 3.29 20.60
N SER A 417 6.28 3.05 21.32
CA SER A 417 7.42 2.28 20.83
C SER A 417 7.03 0.85 20.45
N LEU A 418 6.23 0.17 21.30
CA LEU A 418 5.74 -1.18 21.05
C LEU A 418 4.83 -1.27 19.82
N TRP A 419 3.84 -0.39 19.68
CA TRP A 419 2.93 -0.43 18.52
C TRP A 419 3.63 -0.03 17.22
N TYR A 420 4.55 0.92 17.26
CA TYR A 420 5.38 1.27 16.10
C TYR A 420 6.25 0.08 15.66
N LEU A 421 6.86 -0.65 16.61
CA LEU A 421 7.61 -1.89 16.36
C LEU A 421 6.74 -2.97 15.70
N MET A 422 5.56 -3.24 16.24
CA MET A 422 4.65 -4.26 15.71
C MET A 422 4.13 -3.92 14.30
N LEU A 423 3.78 -2.65 14.05
CA LEU A 423 3.36 -2.18 12.73
C LEU A 423 4.51 -2.29 11.70
N THR A 424 5.74 -1.98 12.11
CA THR A 424 6.93 -2.12 11.24
C THR A 424 7.22 -3.60 10.90
N LEU A 425 7.11 -4.51 11.88
CA LEU A 425 7.26 -5.95 11.67
C LEU A 425 6.22 -6.53 10.69
N GLU A 426 4.95 -6.16 10.85
CA GLU A 426 3.88 -6.63 9.96
C GLU A 426 4.11 -6.12 8.52
N SER A 427 4.55 -4.87 8.37
CA SER A 427 4.87 -4.28 7.06
C SER A 427 5.97 -5.02 6.32
N GLN A 428 7.10 -5.29 7.00
CA GLN A 428 8.22 -6.02 6.41
C GLN A 428 7.89 -7.49 6.10
N CYS A 429 6.96 -8.10 6.86
CA CYS A 429 6.47 -9.46 6.59
C CYS A 429 5.58 -9.56 5.32
N GLY A 430 4.99 -8.44 4.89
CA GLY A 430 4.21 -8.33 3.66
C GLY A 430 5.08 -8.12 2.41
N GLU A 431 6.04 -7.20 2.47
CA GLU A 431 6.82 -6.77 1.30
C GLU A 431 7.72 -7.87 0.70
N GLY A 432 8.27 -8.76 1.52
CA GLY A 432 9.24 -9.79 1.09
C GLY A 432 8.70 -10.96 0.24
N LYS A 433 7.50 -10.84 -0.37
CA LYS A 433 6.80 -11.95 -1.06
C LYS A 433 6.54 -11.78 -2.56
N LYS A 434 6.71 -10.57 -3.12
CA LYS A 434 6.32 -10.27 -4.51
C LYS A 434 7.24 -9.21 -5.14
N GLY A 435 8.18 -9.66 -5.96
CA GLY A 435 8.77 -8.78 -6.99
C GLY A 435 7.75 -8.39 -8.07
N LEU A 436 8.14 -7.51 -8.99
CA LEU A 436 7.33 -7.03 -10.14
C LEU A 436 6.90 -8.14 -11.16
N ARG A 437 7.06 -9.41 -10.81
CA ARG A 437 6.73 -10.60 -11.60
C ARG A 437 6.10 -11.68 -10.71
N SER A 438 5.04 -11.33 -9.99
CA SER A 438 4.24 -12.28 -9.21
C SER A 438 3.46 -13.25 -10.12
N GLU A 439 3.07 -14.41 -9.59
CA GLU A 439 2.14 -15.34 -10.25
C GLU A 439 0.74 -14.71 -10.45
N ASP A 440 0.41 -13.64 -9.71
CA ASP A 440 -0.85 -12.88 -9.82
C ASP A 440 -0.76 -11.73 -10.87
N CYS A 441 -0.36 -12.05 -12.12
CA CYS A 441 -0.29 -11.08 -13.21
C CYS A 441 -0.97 -11.58 -14.51
N ILE A 442 -1.45 -10.63 -15.34
CA ILE A 442 -2.05 -10.90 -16.65
C ILE A 442 -1.26 -10.12 -17.71
N GLY A 443 -0.51 -10.84 -18.56
CA GLY A 443 0.20 -10.28 -19.71
C GLY A 443 -0.51 -10.49 -21.05
N ASN A 444 0.09 -9.97 -22.12
CA ASN A 444 -0.35 -10.00 -23.51
C ASN A 444 -1.75 -9.38 -23.73
N MET A 445 -2.02 -8.25 -23.06
CA MET A 445 -3.28 -7.54 -23.12
C MET A 445 -3.24 -6.38 -24.13
N ILE A 446 -4.35 -6.08 -24.79
CA ILE A 446 -4.54 -4.92 -25.66
C ILE A 446 -5.78 -4.15 -25.23
N ARG A 447 -5.73 -2.82 -25.37
CA ARG A 447 -6.81 -1.90 -25.01
C ARG A 447 -7.92 -1.97 -26.07
N VAL A 448 -9.17 -2.12 -25.66
CA VAL A 448 -10.35 -1.92 -26.54
C VAL A 448 -10.55 -0.41 -26.73
N GLU A 449 -11.06 0.03 -27.88
CA GLU A 449 -10.98 1.45 -28.27
C GLU A 449 -11.75 2.42 -27.38
N HIS A 450 -12.83 1.95 -26.74
CA HIS A 450 -13.68 2.77 -25.87
C HIS A 450 -13.01 2.98 -24.49
N VAL A 451 -12.75 4.24 -24.14
CA VAL A 451 -12.36 4.66 -22.78
C VAL A 451 -13.45 5.61 -22.28
N GLU A 452 -14.08 5.26 -21.16
CA GLU A 452 -15.15 6.07 -20.56
C GLU A 452 -14.58 6.84 -19.37
N GLU A 453 -14.76 8.16 -19.33
CA GLU A 453 -14.53 8.92 -18.10
C GLU A 453 -15.73 8.72 -17.17
N ALA A 454 -15.53 7.98 -16.08
CA ALA A 454 -16.60 7.66 -15.13
C ALA A 454 -16.80 8.76 -14.08
N SER A 455 -15.74 9.48 -13.77
CA SER A 455 -15.70 10.71 -12.97
C SER A 455 -14.40 11.46 -13.29
N GLU A 456 -14.32 12.74 -12.95
CA GLU A 456 -13.17 13.61 -13.24
C GLU A 456 -11.85 12.99 -12.72
N GLY A 457 -10.97 12.57 -13.65
CA GLY A 457 -9.72 11.88 -13.35
C GLY A 457 -9.82 10.37 -13.09
N GLN A 458 -10.95 9.72 -13.41
CA GLN A 458 -11.11 8.26 -13.35
C GLN A 458 -11.64 7.71 -14.68
N TYR A 459 -10.80 6.92 -15.34
CA TYR A 459 -11.00 6.45 -16.70
C TYR A 459 -11.20 4.93 -16.73
N LEU A 460 -12.38 4.48 -17.11
CA LEU A 460 -12.69 3.07 -17.31
C LEU A 460 -12.07 2.58 -18.62
N HIS A 461 -11.13 1.64 -18.48
CA HIS A 461 -10.44 0.98 -19.57
C HIS A 461 -10.86 -0.47 -19.67
N TYR A 462 -11.03 -0.97 -20.89
CA TYR A 462 -11.28 -2.37 -21.17
C TYR A 462 -10.04 -2.99 -21.83
N PHE A 463 -9.59 -4.12 -21.31
CA PHE A 463 -8.47 -4.88 -21.84
C PHE A 463 -8.94 -6.28 -22.25
N GLN A 464 -8.50 -6.72 -23.42
CA GLN A 464 -8.70 -8.08 -23.93
C GLN A 464 -7.34 -8.69 -24.26
N ARG A 465 -7.23 -10.02 -24.27
CA ARG A 465 -5.97 -10.69 -24.63
C ARG A 465 -5.74 -10.60 -26.14
N LYS A 466 -4.50 -10.35 -26.58
CA LYS A 466 -4.18 -10.25 -28.02
C LYS A 466 -4.44 -11.56 -28.78
N ASN A 467 -4.08 -12.69 -28.17
CA ASN A 467 -4.29 -14.03 -28.70
C ASN A 467 -4.92 -14.93 -27.61
N GLY A 468 -6.07 -15.54 -27.90
CA GLY A 468 -6.74 -16.54 -27.04
C GLY A 468 -7.63 -15.95 -25.93
N THR A 469 -8.21 -16.84 -25.10
CA THR A 469 -9.05 -16.46 -23.96
C THR A 469 -8.24 -15.98 -22.76
N MET A 470 -8.91 -15.32 -21.81
CA MET A 470 -8.30 -14.98 -20.52
C MET A 470 -7.90 -16.27 -19.77
N PRO A 471 -6.73 -16.32 -19.12
CA PRO A 471 -6.40 -17.40 -18.20
C PRO A 471 -7.31 -17.33 -16.95
N GLY A 472 -7.35 -18.39 -16.14
CA GLY A 472 -7.95 -18.31 -14.81
C GLY A 472 -7.12 -17.38 -13.92
N THR A 473 -7.64 -16.19 -13.61
CA THR A 473 -6.91 -15.14 -12.88
C THR A 473 -7.33 -15.09 -11.43
N ASN A 474 -6.40 -14.84 -10.51
CA ASN A 474 -6.73 -14.57 -9.10
C ASN A 474 -7.28 -13.15 -8.87
N LEU A 475 -7.23 -12.25 -9.88
CA LEU A 475 -7.82 -10.91 -9.79
C LEU A 475 -9.35 -10.99 -9.64
N LEU A 476 -9.86 -10.34 -8.60
CA LEU A 476 -11.28 -10.18 -8.31
C LEU A 476 -11.72 -8.73 -8.54
N VAL A 477 -13.04 -8.54 -8.67
CA VAL A 477 -13.64 -7.20 -8.69
C VAL A 477 -13.38 -6.49 -7.36
N GLY A 478 -12.82 -5.29 -7.43
CA GLY A 478 -12.37 -4.50 -6.28
C GLY A 478 -10.87 -4.59 -5.99
N ASP A 479 -10.13 -5.54 -6.60
CA ASP A 479 -8.69 -5.65 -6.42
C ASP A 479 -7.97 -4.44 -7.05
N ARG A 480 -6.87 -4.03 -6.41
CA ARG A 480 -6.04 -2.92 -6.87
C ARG A 480 -4.99 -3.43 -7.87
N VAL A 481 -4.79 -2.70 -8.96
CA VAL A 481 -3.92 -3.11 -10.07
C VAL A 481 -3.08 -1.97 -10.58
N VAL A 482 -1.88 -2.30 -11.04
CA VAL A 482 -1.00 -1.42 -11.81
C VAL A 482 -0.97 -1.91 -13.26
N VAL A 483 -1.11 -0.97 -14.19
CA VAL A 483 -1.02 -1.23 -15.63
C VAL A 483 0.36 -0.80 -16.12
N SER A 484 1.06 -1.71 -16.78
CA SER A 484 2.36 -1.47 -17.42
C SER A 484 2.32 -1.91 -18.89
N GLY A 485 3.20 -1.39 -19.73
CA GLY A 485 3.46 -1.91 -21.07
C GLY A 485 4.61 -2.91 -21.07
N GLU A 486 4.45 -4.08 -21.69
CA GLU A 486 5.35 -5.24 -21.52
C GLU A 486 6.82 -4.99 -21.92
N LYS A 487 7.08 -4.04 -22.83
CA LYS A 487 8.42 -3.85 -23.41
C LYS A 487 9.35 -2.96 -22.57
N THR A 488 8.83 -1.95 -21.87
CA THR A 488 9.60 -0.99 -21.03
C THR A 488 8.71 -0.09 -20.16
N LEU A 489 7.46 0.15 -20.53
CA LEU A 489 6.59 1.18 -19.93
C LEU A 489 6.03 0.76 -18.55
N LEU A 490 6.88 0.73 -17.53
CA LEU A 490 6.47 0.42 -16.17
C LEU A 490 5.62 1.53 -15.54
N GLY A 491 4.60 1.13 -14.78
CA GLY A 491 3.79 2.04 -13.94
C GLY A 491 3.08 3.14 -14.74
N LEU A 492 2.38 2.80 -15.83
CA LEU A 492 1.68 3.77 -16.66
C LEU A 492 0.51 4.42 -15.93
N SER A 493 -0.24 3.62 -15.16
CA SER A 493 -1.45 4.01 -14.43
C SER A 493 -1.76 2.96 -13.34
N ALA A 494 -2.42 3.39 -12.27
CA ALA A 494 -2.91 2.53 -11.20
C ALA A 494 -4.44 2.66 -11.07
N GLY A 495 -5.09 1.64 -10.50
CA GLY A 495 -6.55 1.66 -10.38
C GLY A 495 -7.13 0.40 -9.76
N TYR A 496 -8.42 0.18 -10.00
CA TYR A 496 -9.17 -0.95 -9.44
C TYR A 496 -9.89 -1.75 -10.53
N VAL A 497 -9.95 -3.07 -10.37
CA VAL A 497 -10.71 -3.96 -11.26
C VAL A 497 -12.21 -3.75 -11.04
N LYS A 498 -12.95 -3.39 -12.09
CA LYS A 498 -14.39 -3.15 -12.07
C LYS A 498 -15.19 -4.39 -12.52
N GLU A 499 -14.72 -5.09 -13.55
CA GLU A 499 -15.32 -6.34 -14.03
C GLU A 499 -14.24 -7.32 -14.50
N VAL A 500 -14.45 -8.61 -14.25
CA VAL A 500 -13.63 -9.70 -14.81
C VAL A 500 -14.56 -10.64 -15.57
N ASN A 501 -14.32 -10.80 -16.87
CA ASN A 501 -15.03 -11.72 -17.74
C ASN A 501 -14.03 -12.66 -18.45
N VAL A 502 -14.52 -13.76 -19.03
CA VAL A 502 -13.69 -14.77 -19.71
C VAL A 502 -12.93 -14.22 -20.94
N THR A 503 -13.37 -13.07 -21.49
CA THR A 503 -12.81 -12.41 -22.68
C THR A 503 -12.24 -11.03 -22.43
N LYS A 504 -12.69 -10.31 -21.38
CA LYS A 504 -12.32 -8.93 -21.07
C LYS A 504 -12.14 -8.71 -19.57
N ILE A 505 -11.19 -7.87 -19.20
CA ILE A 505 -11.10 -7.27 -17.86
C ILE A 505 -11.29 -5.76 -18.00
N SER A 506 -12.08 -5.15 -17.11
CA SER A 506 -12.25 -3.69 -17.07
C SER A 506 -11.69 -3.13 -15.78
N CYS A 507 -10.93 -2.04 -15.90
CA CYS A 507 -10.27 -1.39 -14.78
C CYS A 507 -10.58 0.09 -14.79
N LEU A 508 -10.94 0.63 -13.62
CA LEU A 508 -11.09 2.06 -13.39
C LEU A 508 -9.72 2.62 -13.00
N LEU A 509 -9.13 3.40 -13.90
CA LEU A 509 -7.72 3.82 -13.86
C LEU A 509 -7.57 5.32 -13.61
N ASP A 510 -6.47 5.72 -12.97
CA ASP A 510 -6.16 7.13 -12.65
C ASP A 510 -5.70 7.96 -13.86
N ARG A 511 -5.44 7.36 -15.02
CA ARG A 511 -4.96 8.07 -16.22
C ARG A 511 -5.61 7.55 -17.49
N ASN A 512 -5.83 8.45 -18.45
CA ASN A 512 -6.36 8.13 -19.77
C ASN A 512 -5.26 7.58 -20.68
N LEU A 513 -5.21 6.25 -20.85
CA LEU A 513 -4.22 5.57 -21.67
C LEU A 513 -4.55 5.59 -23.17
N SER A 514 -5.60 6.29 -23.62
CA SER A 514 -6.00 6.37 -25.03
C SER A 514 -4.91 6.91 -25.96
N LYS A 515 -4.07 7.84 -25.45
CA LYS A 515 -2.91 8.43 -26.14
C LYS A 515 -1.87 7.40 -26.60
N LEU A 516 -1.82 6.22 -25.97
CA LEU A 516 -0.86 5.17 -26.35
C LEU A 516 -1.32 4.42 -27.62
N PRO A 517 -0.38 4.02 -28.51
CA PRO A 517 -0.68 3.26 -29.73
C PRO A 517 -1.53 2.01 -29.48
N LYS A 518 -2.46 1.69 -30.38
CA LYS A 518 -3.41 0.57 -30.24
C LYS A 518 -2.72 -0.81 -30.19
N ASP A 519 -1.54 -0.94 -30.75
CA ASP A 519 -0.71 -2.14 -30.76
C ASP A 519 0.16 -2.31 -29.49
N THR A 520 0.13 -1.33 -28.58
CA THR A 520 0.79 -1.41 -27.27
C THR A 520 0.29 -2.63 -26.50
N ILE A 521 1.21 -3.50 -26.11
CA ILE A 521 0.90 -4.68 -25.32
C ILE A 521 1.04 -4.32 -23.84
N PHE A 522 -0.06 -4.47 -23.12
CA PHE A 522 -0.20 -4.17 -21.70
C PHE A 522 -0.09 -5.42 -20.85
N ARG A 523 0.24 -5.18 -19.58
CA ARG A 523 0.23 -6.11 -18.47
C ARG A 523 -0.51 -5.48 -17.32
N LEU A 524 -1.31 -6.28 -16.62
CA LEU A 524 -1.96 -5.91 -15.37
C LEU A 524 -1.35 -6.76 -14.26
N ASP A 525 -0.73 -6.09 -13.29
CA ASP A 525 -0.11 -6.71 -12.12
C ASP A 525 -0.95 -6.38 -10.88
N HIS A 526 -1.24 -7.37 -10.02
CA HIS A 526 -1.94 -7.12 -8.75
C HIS A 526 -1.07 -6.24 -7.83
N GLU A 527 -1.56 -5.06 -7.47
CA GLU A 527 -0.92 -4.22 -6.46
C GLU A 527 -1.42 -4.68 -5.08
N GLU A 528 -0.68 -5.60 -4.44
CA GLU A 528 -0.83 -5.79 -2.99
C GLU A 528 -0.41 -4.47 -2.35
N GLY A 529 -1.40 -3.65 -1.99
CA GLY A 529 -1.17 -2.31 -1.48
C GLY A 529 -0.23 -2.36 -0.29
N ILE A 530 0.76 -1.45 -0.28
CA ILE A 530 1.65 -1.19 0.86
C ILE A 530 0.82 -1.33 2.13
N SER A 531 1.16 -2.32 2.96
CA SER A 531 0.36 -2.71 4.12
C SER A 531 -0.03 -1.45 4.88
N GLY A 532 -1.34 -1.21 5.06
CA GLY A 532 -1.90 0.12 5.33
C GLY A 532 -1.61 0.69 6.72
N ILE A 533 -0.34 0.77 7.10
CA ILE A 533 0.17 1.22 8.39
C ILE A 533 0.14 2.74 8.54
N ASP A 534 0.06 3.51 7.44
CA ASP A 534 -0.07 4.99 7.45
C ASP A 534 -1.19 5.47 8.40
N ALA A 535 -2.35 4.80 8.38
CA ALA A 535 -3.49 5.17 9.22
C ALA A 535 -3.28 4.76 10.70
N PRO A 536 -2.90 3.51 11.05
CA PRO A 536 -2.44 3.14 12.39
C PRO A 536 -1.34 4.05 12.95
N LEU A 537 -0.29 4.35 12.17
CA LEU A 537 0.82 5.22 12.59
C LEU A 537 0.36 6.64 12.85
N ARG A 538 -0.46 7.23 11.96
CA ARG A 538 -1.06 8.55 12.19
C ARG A 538 -1.96 8.57 13.42
N ASN A 539 -2.74 7.52 13.65
CA ASN A 539 -3.58 7.41 14.85
C ASN A 539 -2.72 7.29 16.13
N LEU A 540 -1.60 6.56 16.07
CA LEU A 540 -0.65 6.41 17.16
C LEU A 540 0.09 7.71 17.48
N SER A 541 0.49 8.46 16.45
CA SER A 541 1.03 9.83 16.57
C SER A 541 -0.01 10.77 17.21
N LYS A 542 -1.24 10.80 16.67
CA LYS A 542 -2.35 11.62 17.20
C LYS A 542 -2.70 11.30 18.65
N LEU A 543 -2.60 10.03 19.07
CA LEU A 543 -2.80 9.61 20.45
C LEU A 543 -1.76 10.23 21.41
N MET A 544 -0.58 10.62 20.92
CA MET A 544 0.49 11.26 21.69
C MET A 544 0.48 12.80 21.63
N GLU A 545 -0.46 13.42 20.89
CA GLU A 545 -0.64 14.87 20.87
C GLU A 545 -1.00 15.43 22.26
N ASN A 546 -0.61 16.66 22.53
CA ASN A 546 -0.99 17.40 23.72
C ASN A 546 -2.40 18.02 23.55
N SER A 547 -3.42 17.17 23.47
CA SER A 547 -4.84 17.56 23.44
C SER A 547 -5.63 16.83 24.52
N SER A 548 -6.69 17.46 25.04
CA SER A 548 -7.56 16.87 26.07
C SER A 548 -8.27 15.60 25.59
N ALA A 549 -8.59 15.51 24.30
CA ALA A 549 -9.15 14.32 23.67
C ALA A 549 -8.13 13.17 23.65
N SER A 550 -6.90 13.44 23.20
CA SER A 550 -5.83 12.44 23.17
C SER A 550 -5.42 12.02 24.59
N GLU A 551 -5.37 12.96 25.55
CA GLU A 551 -5.12 12.66 26.96
C GLU A 551 -6.20 11.75 27.56
N LYS A 552 -7.49 12.03 27.34
CA LYS A 552 -8.59 11.17 27.77
C LYS A 552 -8.44 9.75 27.19
N LEU A 553 -8.07 9.63 25.90
CA LEU A 553 -7.83 8.34 25.27
C LEU A 553 -6.60 7.62 25.84
N ARG A 554 -5.47 8.30 26.07
CA ARG A 554 -4.29 7.71 26.73
C ARG A 554 -4.62 7.18 28.13
N ASN A 555 -5.35 7.98 28.92
CA ASN A 555 -5.77 7.59 30.26
C ASN A 555 -6.68 6.33 30.23
N LEU A 556 -7.65 6.25 29.30
CA LEU A 556 -8.58 5.10 29.19
C LEU A 556 -7.96 3.84 28.56
N ILE A 557 -7.09 3.98 27.56
CA ILE A 557 -6.58 2.87 26.73
C ILE A 557 -5.22 2.36 27.22
N ILE A 558 -4.31 3.26 27.63
CA ILE A 558 -2.93 2.92 28.00
C ILE A 558 -2.80 2.77 29.51
N ASP A 559 -3.32 3.74 30.27
CA ASP A 559 -3.27 3.72 31.73
C ASP A 559 -4.49 3.03 32.37
N PHE A 560 -5.39 2.45 31.56
CA PHE A 560 -6.58 1.68 31.98
C PHE A 560 -7.46 2.36 33.05
N HIS A 561 -7.63 3.69 32.98
CA HIS A 561 -8.55 4.40 33.87
C HIS A 561 -9.96 3.81 33.75
N LYS A 562 -10.56 3.48 34.89
CA LYS A 562 -11.85 2.79 34.94
C LYS A 562 -12.94 3.65 34.29
N PRO A 563 -13.66 3.15 33.27
CA PRO A 563 -14.74 3.91 32.64
C PRO A 563 -15.86 4.19 33.63
N GLN A 564 -16.42 5.40 33.56
CA GLN A 564 -17.41 5.91 34.49
C GLN A 564 -18.83 5.72 33.96
N PHE A 565 -19.75 5.43 34.88
CA PHE A 565 -21.17 5.23 34.59
C PHE A 565 -22.01 6.07 35.55
N ILE A 566 -23.04 6.75 35.04
CA ILE A 566 -24.06 7.40 35.88
C ILE A 566 -25.01 6.36 36.49
N GLN A 567 -25.61 6.68 37.64
CA GLN A 567 -26.44 5.73 38.39
C GLN A 567 -27.89 5.65 37.89
N HIS A 568 -28.42 6.72 37.29
CA HIS A 568 -29.83 6.83 36.92
C HIS A 568 -30.01 7.33 35.48
N LEU A 569 -30.96 6.75 34.74
CA LEU A 569 -31.31 7.13 33.36
C LEU A 569 -32.19 8.40 33.29
N SER A 570 -32.86 8.76 34.38
CA SER A 570 -33.85 9.84 34.45
C SER A 570 -33.29 11.22 34.14
N SER A 571 -31.99 11.43 34.40
CA SER A 571 -31.20 12.63 34.13
C SER A 571 -30.46 12.62 32.79
N VAL A 572 -30.60 11.55 31.99
CA VAL A 572 -29.79 11.31 30.78
C VAL A 572 -30.61 11.44 29.50
N LEU A 573 -31.85 10.93 29.52
CA LEU A 573 -32.74 10.96 28.37
C LEU A 573 -33.56 12.26 28.36
N PRO A 574 -33.54 13.04 27.26
CA PRO A 574 -34.48 14.15 27.06
C PRO A 574 -35.93 13.67 27.26
N PRO A 575 -36.84 14.49 27.84
CA PRO A 575 -38.21 14.07 28.12
C PRO A 575 -38.92 13.46 26.90
N GLU A 576 -38.78 14.11 25.74
CA GLU A 576 -39.33 13.73 24.44
C GLU A 576 -38.82 12.38 23.93
N ALA A 577 -37.59 11.97 24.28
CA ALA A 577 -36.98 10.73 23.82
C ALA A 577 -37.39 9.50 24.66
N LYS A 578 -37.97 9.69 25.85
CA LYS A 578 -38.23 8.60 26.82
C LYS A 578 -39.21 7.56 26.28
N GLU A 579 -40.26 7.97 25.60
CA GLU A 579 -41.28 7.06 25.06
C GLU A 579 -40.75 6.27 23.85
N THR A 580 -40.08 6.94 22.92
CA THR A 580 -39.43 6.31 21.75
C THR A 580 -38.41 5.25 22.18
N VAL A 581 -37.53 5.59 23.13
CA VAL A 581 -36.54 4.65 23.69
C VAL A 581 -37.23 3.49 24.41
N ALA A 582 -38.30 3.72 25.17
CA ALA A 582 -39.07 2.65 25.79
C ALA A 582 -39.68 1.69 24.76
N ASN A 583 -40.18 2.20 23.64
CA ASN A 583 -40.74 1.38 22.55
C ASN A 583 -39.66 0.55 21.82
N ILE A 584 -38.49 1.13 21.53
CA ILE A 584 -37.34 0.38 20.98
C ILE A 584 -36.90 -0.71 21.96
N LEU A 585 -36.79 -0.37 23.26
CA LEU A 585 -36.39 -1.33 24.28
C LEU A 585 -37.38 -2.49 24.38
N LYS A 586 -38.70 -2.30 24.26
CA LYS A 586 -39.70 -3.40 24.38
C LYS A 586 -39.32 -4.63 23.55
N GLY A 587 -38.93 -4.45 22.29
CA GLY A 587 -38.58 -5.52 21.33
C GLY A 587 -37.26 -6.26 21.58
N LEU A 588 -36.41 -5.78 22.50
CA LEU A 588 -35.11 -6.40 22.79
C LEU A 588 -35.18 -7.48 23.86
N ASN A 589 -34.29 -8.47 23.81
CA ASN A 589 -34.15 -9.47 24.88
C ASN A 589 -33.47 -8.87 26.13
N LYS A 590 -33.54 -9.55 27.29
CA LYS A 590 -33.04 -9.02 28.57
C LYS A 590 -31.53 -8.65 28.53
N PRO A 591 -30.62 -9.47 27.96
CA PRO A 591 -29.23 -9.08 27.73
C PRO A 591 -29.06 -7.84 26.85
N GLN A 592 -29.80 -7.73 25.73
CA GLN A 592 -29.76 -6.56 24.85
C GLN A 592 -30.27 -5.29 25.55
N LYS A 593 -31.38 -5.37 26.29
CA LYS A 593 -31.89 -4.29 27.17
C LYS A 593 -30.83 -3.83 28.16
N GLN A 594 -30.12 -4.77 28.77
CA GLN A 594 -29.05 -4.48 29.72
C GLN A 594 -27.81 -3.85 29.05
N ALA A 595 -27.43 -4.31 27.85
CA ALA A 595 -26.35 -3.70 27.07
C ALA A 595 -26.69 -2.24 26.67
N MET A 596 -27.92 -1.99 26.17
CA MET A 596 -28.39 -0.64 25.86
C MET A 596 -28.44 0.26 27.10
N LYS A 597 -28.89 -0.27 28.25
CA LYS A 597 -28.82 0.46 29.52
C LYS A 597 -27.39 0.84 29.90
N GLN A 598 -26.41 -0.06 29.73
CA GLN A 598 -25.01 0.24 30.04
C GLN A 598 -24.41 1.30 29.11
N VAL A 599 -24.70 1.23 27.80
CA VAL A 599 -24.31 2.26 26.82
C VAL A 599 -24.86 3.63 27.23
N LEU A 600 -26.16 3.73 27.49
CA LEU A 600 -26.83 4.97 27.89
C LEU A 600 -26.33 5.52 29.24
N LEU A 601 -25.82 4.68 30.14
CA LEU A 601 -25.26 5.12 31.41
C LEU A 601 -23.76 5.46 31.34
N SER A 602 -23.06 5.12 30.26
CA SER A 602 -21.61 5.30 30.15
C SER A 602 -21.20 6.74 29.82
N LYS A 603 -20.14 7.24 30.49
CA LYS A 603 -19.48 8.52 30.19
C LYS A 603 -18.25 8.37 29.28
N ASP A 604 -17.78 7.14 29.09
CA ASP A 604 -16.50 6.82 28.44
C ASP A 604 -16.66 5.77 27.34
N TYR A 605 -16.82 4.49 27.72
CA TYR A 605 -17.08 3.40 26.76
C TYR A 605 -17.85 2.25 27.41
N THR A 606 -18.48 1.41 26.58
CA THR A 606 -19.13 0.15 26.97
C THR A 606 -18.68 -0.96 26.03
N LEU A 607 -18.24 -2.10 26.57
CA LEU A 607 -17.87 -3.28 25.78
C LEU A 607 -19.05 -4.25 25.71
N ILE A 608 -19.62 -4.43 24.51
CA ILE A 608 -20.74 -5.35 24.28
C ILE A 608 -20.19 -6.68 23.75
N VAL A 609 -20.28 -7.75 24.55
CA VAL A 609 -19.82 -9.09 24.17
C VAL A 609 -20.91 -9.79 23.35
N GLY A 610 -20.81 -9.72 22.03
CA GLY A 610 -21.68 -10.42 21.09
C GLY A 610 -21.39 -11.92 21.03
N MET A 611 -21.81 -12.68 22.04
CA MET A 611 -21.62 -14.14 22.06
C MET A 611 -22.27 -14.82 20.84
N PRO A 612 -21.66 -15.88 20.29
CA PRO A 612 -22.30 -16.67 19.24
C PRO A 612 -23.55 -17.36 19.77
N GLY A 613 -24.48 -17.68 18.88
CA GLY A 613 -25.75 -18.30 19.27
C GLY A 613 -26.81 -17.38 19.90
N THR A 614 -26.51 -16.08 20.13
CA THR A 614 -27.51 -15.04 20.50
C THR A 614 -28.43 -14.66 19.31
N GLY A 615 -28.77 -15.65 18.48
CA GLY A 615 -29.19 -15.53 17.08
C GLY A 615 -28.08 -15.86 16.07
N LYS A 616 -27.28 -16.94 16.27
CA LYS A 616 -26.17 -17.38 15.38
C LYS A 616 -25.79 -18.91 15.51
N THR A 617 -26.73 -19.85 15.53
CA THR A 617 -26.56 -21.19 16.17
C THR A 617 -26.49 -22.43 15.23
N THR A 618 -25.30 -23.09 15.16
CA THR A 618 -24.97 -24.55 15.32
C THR A 618 -25.47 -25.63 14.29
N THR A 619 -25.40 -26.94 14.64
CA THR A 619 -24.68 -28.06 13.92
C THR A 619 -25.39 -29.43 13.96
N ILE A 620 -25.04 -30.41 13.08
CA ILE A 620 -24.83 -31.87 13.33
C ILE A 620 -24.33 -32.60 12.03
N CYS A 621 -23.55 -33.69 12.16
CA CYS A 621 -22.76 -34.32 11.07
C CYS A 621 -22.93 -35.86 10.93
N ALA A 622 -22.34 -36.45 9.89
CA ALA A 622 -22.17 -37.91 9.69
C ALA A 622 -20.81 -38.24 9.02
N LEU A 623 -20.29 -39.47 9.23
CA LEU A 623 -18.93 -39.89 8.86
C LEU A 623 -18.77 -40.55 7.47
N VAL A 624 -17.62 -40.28 6.82
CA VAL A 624 -16.97 -41.11 5.76
C VAL A 624 -15.43 -40.91 5.88
N PRO A 625 -14.57 -41.94 5.74
CA PRO A 625 -13.11 -41.80 5.85
C PRO A 625 -12.47 -41.04 4.68
N ALA A 626 -11.52 -40.13 4.97
CA ALA A 626 -10.98 -39.16 4.00
C ALA A 626 -9.52 -38.71 4.31
N PRO A 627 -8.47 -39.21 3.64
CA PRO A 627 -7.05 -38.89 3.92
C PRO A 627 -6.58 -37.52 3.38
N GLU A 628 -5.61 -36.88 4.07
CA GLU A 628 -5.02 -35.58 3.65
C GLU A 628 -3.88 -35.71 2.63
N GLN A 629 -3.61 -34.62 1.92
CA GLN A 629 -2.52 -34.45 0.96
C GLN A 629 -1.86 -33.07 1.19
N ALA A 630 -0.53 -32.98 1.02
CA ALA A 630 0.22 -31.74 1.22
C ALA A 630 1.16 -31.48 0.03
N GLU A 631 1.04 -30.29 -0.58
CA GLU A 631 1.85 -29.85 -1.72
C GLU A 631 2.24 -28.37 -1.58
N LYS A 632 3.50 -28.03 -1.84
CA LYS A 632 4.02 -26.64 -1.90
C LYS A 632 3.56 -25.70 -0.76
N GLY A 633 3.43 -26.22 0.47
CA GLY A 633 2.99 -25.46 1.65
C GLY A 633 1.46 -25.31 1.81
N GLY A 634 0.67 -25.81 0.85
CA GLY A 634 -0.77 -25.99 0.97
C GLY A 634 -1.15 -27.37 1.53
N VAL A 635 -2.31 -27.44 2.19
CA VAL A 635 -2.92 -28.70 2.66
C VAL A 635 -4.30 -28.84 2.03
N SER A 636 -4.62 -30.05 1.60
CA SER A 636 -5.86 -30.39 0.89
C SER A 636 -6.31 -31.83 1.21
N ASN A 637 -7.57 -32.14 0.95
CA ASN A 637 -8.18 -33.44 1.17
C ASN A 637 -9.25 -33.67 0.09
N VAL A 638 -8.84 -34.40 -0.96
CA VAL A 638 -9.68 -34.66 -2.15
C VAL A 638 -10.93 -35.47 -1.79
N THR A 639 -10.86 -36.30 -0.74
CA THR A 639 -12.01 -37.12 -0.32
C THR A 639 -13.05 -36.27 0.42
N GLU A 640 -12.62 -35.38 1.32
CA GLU A 640 -13.52 -34.35 1.87
C GLU A 640 -14.10 -33.47 0.75
N ALA A 641 -13.30 -33.05 -0.24
CA ALA A 641 -13.79 -32.21 -1.34
C ALA A 641 -14.87 -32.91 -2.19
N LYS A 642 -14.70 -34.21 -2.48
CA LYS A 642 -15.73 -35.05 -3.14
C LYS A 642 -16.99 -35.21 -2.28
N LEU A 643 -16.86 -35.32 -0.96
CA LEU A 643 -18.00 -35.38 -0.03
C LEU A 643 -18.75 -34.04 0.03
N VAL A 644 -18.05 -32.92 0.05
CA VAL A 644 -18.65 -31.57 -0.06
C VAL A 644 -19.46 -31.45 -1.35
N LEU A 645 -18.88 -31.84 -2.50
CA LEU A 645 -19.56 -31.83 -3.80
C LEU A 645 -20.82 -32.73 -3.79
N PHE A 646 -20.72 -33.95 -3.27
CA PHE A 646 -21.84 -34.88 -3.17
C PHE A 646 -22.98 -34.31 -2.31
N LEU A 647 -22.67 -33.82 -1.10
CA LEU A 647 -23.65 -33.21 -0.21
C LEU A 647 -24.31 -31.97 -0.84
N THR A 648 -23.53 -31.13 -1.51
CA THR A 648 -24.03 -29.91 -2.16
C THR A 648 -24.96 -30.26 -3.32
N SER A 649 -24.57 -31.23 -4.15
CA SER A 649 -25.40 -31.78 -5.22
C SER A 649 -26.71 -32.39 -4.68
N PHE A 650 -26.63 -33.09 -3.54
CA PHE A 650 -27.80 -33.67 -2.87
C PHE A 650 -28.76 -32.59 -2.36
N PHE A 651 -28.28 -31.55 -1.68
CA PHE A 651 -29.14 -30.45 -1.21
C PHE A 651 -29.81 -29.68 -2.34
N ILE A 652 -29.09 -29.43 -3.44
CA ILE A 652 -29.67 -28.78 -4.63
C ILE A 652 -30.77 -29.65 -5.25
N LYS A 653 -30.54 -30.96 -5.41
CA LYS A 653 -31.56 -31.92 -5.88
C LYS A 653 -32.73 -32.07 -4.92
N ALA A 654 -32.52 -31.88 -3.62
CA ALA A 654 -33.55 -31.84 -2.59
C ALA A 654 -34.32 -30.49 -2.51
N GLY A 655 -34.08 -29.57 -3.44
CA GLY A 655 -34.81 -28.30 -3.56
C GLY A 655 -34.19 -27.11 -2.82
N CYS A 656 -33.01 -27.24 -2.22
CA CYS A 656 -32.30 -26.08 -1.66
C CYS A 656 -31.70 -25.23 -2.78
N LYS A 657 -31.91 -23.91 -2.73
CA LYS A 657 -31.25 -22.98 -3.67
C LYS A 657 -29.75 -22.97 -3.40
N ALA A 658 -28.94 -23.00 -4.46
CA ALA A 658 -27.49 -22.90 -4.36
C ALA A 658 -27.01 -21.64 -3.61
N SER A 659 -27.76 -20.53 -3.71
CA SER A 659 -27.54 -19.29 -2.96
C SER A 659 -27.56 -19.46 -1.44
N ASP A 660 -28.26 -20.48 -0.95
CA ASP A 660 -28.56 -20.68 0.47
C ASP A 660 -27.58 -21.66 1.14
N ILE A 661 -26.62 -22.16 0.35
CA ILE A 661 -25.53 -23.06 0.75
C ILE A 661 -24.22 -22.24 0.77
N GLY A 662 -23.37 -22.48 1.76
CA GLY A 662 -22.01 -21.96 1.80
C GLY A 662 -21.00 -23.01 2.22
N ILE A 663 -19.83 -23.00 1.60
CA ILE A 663 -18.75 -23.95 1.85
C ILE A 663 -17.56 -23.20 2.45
N VAL A 664 -17.07 -23.70 3.59
CA VAL A 664 -16.02 -23.09 4.39
C VAL A 664 -14.85 -24.05 4.54
N SER A 665 -13.62 -23.56 4.38
CA SER A 665 -12.41 -24.30 4.75
C SER A 665 -11.32 -23.36 5.28
N PRO A 666 -10.49 -23.78 6.24
CA PRO A 666 -9.38 -22.97 6.72
C PRO A 666 -8.18 -22.93 5.74
N TYR A 667 -8.12 -23.83 4.76
CA TYR A 667 -7.01 -23.93 3.80
C TYR A 667 -7.43 -23.44 2.41
N ARG A 668 -6.73 -22.42 1.87
CA ARG A 668 -7.01 -21.88 0.53
C ARG A 668 -6.85 -22.93 -0.60
N HIS A 669 -5.92 -23.87 -0.45
CA HIS A 669 -5.71 -24.94 -1.44
C HIS A 669 -6.93 -25.88 -1.53
N GLN A 670 -7.56 -26.20 -0.39
CA GLN A 670 -8.79 -26.98 -0.37
C GLN A 670 -9.94 -26.25 -1.09
N LEU A 671 -10.08 -24.93 -0.91
CA LEU A 671 -11.10 -24.15 -1.59
C LEU A 671 -10.93 -24.21 -3.11
N LYS A 672 -9.69 -24.15 -3.62
CA LYS A 672 -9.40 -24.31 -5.04
C LYS A 672 -9.92 -25.65 -5.57
N ILE A 673 -9.54 -26.76 -4.92
CA ILE A 673 -9.97 -28.12 -5.32
C ILE A 673 -11.50 -28.28 -5.26
N ILE A 674 -12.15 -27.73 -4.23
CA ILE A 674 -13.62 -27.75 -4.15
C ILE A 674 -14.24 -26.96 -5.31
N THR A 675 -13.74 -25.75 -5.60
CA THR A 675 -14.23 -24.91 -6.70
C THR A 675 -14.04 -25.61 -8.05
N ASP A 676 -12.86 -26.19 -8.31
CA ASP A 676 -12.55 -26.92 -9.54
C ASP A 676 -13.52 -28.12 -9.73
N LEU A 677 -13.75 -28.91 -8.68
CA LEU A 677 -14.70 -30.04 -8.70
C LEU A 677 -16.17 -29.60 -8.90
N MET A 678 -16.55 -28.47 -8.30
CA MET A 678 -17.88 -27.87 -8.46
C MET A 678 -18.10 -27.34 -9.88
N THR A 679 -17.08 -26.73 -10.48
CA THR A 679 -17.10 -26.26 -11.87
C THR A 679 -17.22 -27.42 -12.86
N CYS A 680 -16.45 -28.49 -12.68
CA CYS A 680 -16.59 -29.72 -13.48
C CYS A 680 -17.99 -30.37 -13.37
N SER A 681 -18.72 -30.09 -12.28
CA SER A 681 -20.06 -30.62 -12.01
C SER A 681 -21.19 -29.64 -12.36
N CYS A 682 -20.87 -28.51 -13.00
CA CYS A 682 -21.79 -27.43 -13.38
C CYS A 682 -22.50 -26.72 -12.20
N ILE A 683 -21.93 -26.72 -10.99
CA ILE A 683 -22.49 -26.08 -9.79
C ILE A 683 -21.69 -24.81 -9.44
N ASN A 684 -21.83 -23.77 -10.27
CA ASN A 684 -21.00 -22.55 -10.16
C ASN A 684 -21.55 -21.48 -9.19
N THR A 685 -22.75 -21.70 -8.62
CA THR A 685 -23.52 -20.68 -7.88
C THR A 685 -23.48 -20.82 -6.36
N VAL A 686 -22.75 -21.81 -5.83
CA VAL A 686 -22.55 -22.00 -4.39
C VAL A 686 -21.29 -21.27 -3.95
N GLU A 687 -21.37 -20.55 -2.83
CA GLU A 687 -20.25 -19.77 -2.32
C GLU A 687 -19.21 -20.69 -1.64
N VAL A 688 -17.95 -20.63 -2.09
CA VAL A 688 -16.81 -21.40 -1.55
C VAL A 688 -15.76 -20.40 -1.07
N ASN A 689 -15.53 -20.30 0.24
CA ASN A 689 -14.71 -19.21 0.82
C ASN A 689 -13.96 -19.62 2.10
N THR A 690 -12.95 -18.84 2.50
CA THR A 690 -12.27 -19.06 3.78
C THR A 690 -13.17 -18.65 4.95
N VAL A 691 -12.87 -19.18 6.14
CA VAL A 691 -13.48 -18.75 7.41
C VAL A 691 -13.50 -17.21 7.53
N ASP A 692 -12.39 -16.57 7.20
CA ASP A 692 -12.20 -15.11 7.32
C ASP A 692 -13.16 -14.34 6.38
N LYS A 693 -13.36 -14.81 5.14
CA LYS A 693 -14.29 -14.20 4.16
C LYS A 693 -15.77 -14.36 4.53
N TYR A 694 -16.09 -15.29 5.44
CA TYR A 694 -17.45 -15.49 5.97
C TYR A 694 -17.77 -14.68 7.23
N GLN A 695 -16.84 -13.87 7.73
CA GLN A 695 -17.07 -13.07 8.94
C GLN A 695 -18.28 -12.11 8.75
N GLY A 696 -19.25 -12.20 9.67
CA GLY A 696 -20.48 -11.39 9.62
C GLY A 696 -21.55 -11.87 8.64
N ARG A 697 -21.27 -12.87 7.78
CA ARG A 697 -22.22 -13.44 6.81
C ARG A 697 -22.82 -14.75 7.31
N ASP A 698 -23.97 -15.14 6.78
CA ASP A 698 -24.63 -16.40 7.11
C ASP A 698 -25.33 -17.05 5.91
N LYS A 699 -25.60 -18.35 6.01
CA LYS A 699 -26.32 -19.17 5.01
C LYS A 699 -27.30 -20.12 5.69
N SER A 700 -28.31 -20.60 4.97
CA SER A 700 -29.24 -21.61 5.50
C SER A 700 -28.52 -22.91 5.83
N ILE A 701 -27.62 -23.33 4.94
CA ILE A 701 -26.76 -24.51 5.07
C ILE A 701 -25.30 -24.09 4.98
N ILE A 702 -24.47 -24.54 5.92
CA ILE A 702 -23.01 -24.42 5.84
C ILE A 702 -22.36 -25.80 5.86
N ILE A 703 -21.35 -26.00 5.02
CA ILE A 703 -20.51 -27.19 4.99
C ILE A 703 -19.07 -26.76 5.28
N VAL A 704 -18.48 -27.25 6.38
CA VAL A 704 -17.09 -26.97 6.76
C VAL A 704 -16.22 -28.19 6.45
N SER A 705 -15.19 -28.01 5.63
CA SER A 705 -14.13 -29.01 5.39
C SER A 705 -12.90 -28.65 6.21
N PHE A 706 -12.57 -29.47 7.21
CA PHE A 706 -11.44 -29.27 8.12
C PHE A 706 -10.11 -29.76 7.54
N VAL A 707 -10.15 -30.59 6.51
CA VAL A 707 -9.01 -31.07 5.70
C VAL A 707 -8.08 -32.05 6.41
N ARG A 708 -7.79 -31.80 7.69
CA ARG A 708 -6.71 -32.46 8.43
C ARG A 708 -7.03 -33.92 8.73
N ASN A 709 -6.17 -34.79 8.22
CA ASN A 709 -6.16 -36.22 8.52
C ASN A 709 -4.74 -36.77 8.36
N ASN A 710 -3.93 -36.64 9.40
CA ASN A 710 -2.58 -37.20 9.45
C ASN A 710 -2.29 -37.96 10.74
N ASN A 711 -1.37 -38.91 10.61
CA ASN A 711 -0.84 -39.68 11.73
C ASN A 711 0.40 -38.98 12.35
N ASP A 712 1.20 -38.28 11.55
CA ASP A 712 2.59 -37.88 11.82
C ASP A 712 2.80 -36.67 12.76
N GLY A 713 1.81 -36.35 13.61
CA GLY A 713 1.95 -35.39 14.72
C GLY A 713 2.18 -33.91 14.36
N ASN A 714 2.44 -33.57 13.09
CA ASN A 714 2.69 -32.19 12.67
C ASN A 714 1.38 -31.37 12.66
N LEU A 715 1.20 -30.47 13.63
CA LEU A 715 -0.03 -29.71 13.85
C LEU A 715 0.10 -28.27 13.33
N GLY A 716 -0.50 -27.97 12.17
CA GLY A 716 -0.55 -26.61 11.63
C GLY A 716 -1.36 -25.65 12.52
N THR A 717 -0.89 -24.42 12.70
CA THR A 717 -1.43 -23.45 13.68
C THR A 717 -2.85 -22.96 13.39
N LEU A 718 -3.32 -23.03 12.15
CA LEU A 718 -4.63 -22.49 11.72
C LEU A 718 -5.84 -23.03 12.48
N LEU A 719 -5.80 -24.30 12.93
CA LEU A 719 -6.88 -24.93 13.70
C LEU A 719 -6.72 -24.76 15.23
N MET A 720 -5.61 -24.20 15.71
CA MET A 720 -5.42 -23.85 17.12
C MET A 720 -6.19 -22.57 17.51
N ASP A 721 -6.59 -21.75 16.54
CA ASP A 721 -7.33 -20.51 16.77
C ASP A 721 -8.83 -20.79 17.03
N TRP A 722 -9.21 -20.76 18.31
CA TRP A 722 -10.60 -20.84 18.75
C TRP A 722 -11.52 -19.84 18.03
N ARG A 723 -11.03 -18.65 17.66
CA ARG A 723 -11.85 -17.61 17.00
C ARG A 723 -12.24 -18.04 15.59
N ARG A 724 -11.31 -18.66 14.84
CA ARG A 724 -11.59 -19.20 13.50
C ARG A 724 -12.60 -20.35 13.56
N LEU A 725 -12.41 -21.31 14.47
CA LEU A 725 -13.37 -22.39 14.68
C LEU A 725 -14.77 -21.83 15.00
N ASN A 726 -14.83 -20.89 15.94
CA ASN A 726 -16.07 -20.23 16.36
C ASN A 726 -16.76 -19.47 15.21
N VAL A 727 -16.02 -18.75 14.35
CA VAL A 727 -16.60 -18.13 13.15
C VAL A 727 -17.18 -19.21 12.24
N ALA A 728 -16.41 -20.24 11.89
CA ALA A 728 -16.84 -21.31 10.98
C ALA A 728 -18.15 -21.99 11.44
N ILE A 729 -18.24 -22.35 12.73
CA ILE A 729 -19.41 -23.09 13.25
C ILE A 729 -20.66 -22.24 13.52
N THR A 730 -20.58 -20.92 13.29
CA THR A 730 -21.68 -19.97 13.58
C THR A 730 -22.22 -19.26 12.34
N ARG A 731 -21.87 -19.76 11.14
CA ARG A 731 -22.35 -19.21 9.85
C ARG A 731 -23.69 -19.80 9.39
N ALA A 732 -24.18 -20.88 10.00
CA ALA A 732 -25.41 -21.56 9.59
C ALA A 732 -26.65 -21.02 10.32
N LYS A 733 -27.79 -21.00 9.62
CA LYS A 733 -29.12 -20.73 10.20
C LYS A 733 -29.90 -22.00 10.54
N HIS A 734 -29.87 -23.00 9.66
CA HIS A 734 -30.74 -24.19 9.77
C HIS A 734 -29.96 -25.50 9.81
N LYS A 735 -28.77 -25.56 9.19
CA LYS A 735 -27.96 -26.78 9.14
C LYS A 735 -26.47 -26.44 8.97
N LEU A 736 -25.64 -26.94 9.87
CA LEU A 736 -24.18 -26.94 9.71
C LEU A 736 -23.67 -28.37 9.72
N ILE A 737 -22.90 -28.69 8.69
CA ILE A 737 -22.22 -29.96 8.47
C ILE A 737 -20.72 -29.70 8.58
N MET A 738 -20.03 -30.52 9.36
CA MET A 738 -18.58 -30.48 9.54
C MET A 738 -17.99 -31.81 9.07
N LEU A 739 -16.97 -31.74 8.22
CA LEU A 739 -16.26 -32.87 7.65
C LEU A 739 -14.79 -32.81 8.11
N GLY A 740 -14.28 -33.93 8.63
CA GLY A 740 -12.87 -34.04 9.05
C GLY A 740 -12.59 -35.27 9.90
N CYS A 741 -11.31 -35.59 10.10
CA CYS A 741 -10.88 -36.78 10.83
C CYS A 741 -10.84 -36.53 12.34
N VAL A 742 -11.79 -37.11 13.10
CA VAL A 742 -11.89 -36.95 14.56
C VAL A 742 -10.56 -37.20 15.30
N PRO A 743 -9.81 -38.31 15.08
CA PRO A 743 -8.48 -38.51 15.68
C PRO A 743 -7.47 -37.38 15.44
N SER A 744 -7.42 -36.80 14.23
CA SER A 744 -6.52 -35.68 13.94
C SER A 744 -7.05 -34.35 14.50
N LEU A 745 -8.37 -34.15 14.53
CA LEU A 745 -9.01 -32.93 15.05
C LEU A 745 -8.97 -32.85 16.58
N CYS A 746 -9.06 -33.98 17.30
CA CYS A 746 -8.89 -34.02 18.76
C CYS A 746 -7.51 -33.54 19.25
N ARG A 747 -6.50 -33.46 18.37
CA ARG A 747 -5.17 -32.91 18.71
C ARG A 747 -5.16 -31.37 18.80
N TYR A 748 -6.26 -30.70 18.47
CA TYR A 748 -6.42 -29.25 18.54
C TYR A 748 -7.36 -28.87 19.69
N PRO A 749 -6.91 -28.17 20.75
CA PRO A 749 -7.74 -27.91 21.95
C PRO A 749 -9.11 -27.25 21.71
N PRO A 750 -9.30 -26.36 20.70
CA PRO A 750 -10.64 -25.87 20.34
C PRO A 750 -11.58 -26.97 19.84
N LEU A 751 -11.07 -27.85 18.97
CA LEU A 751 -11.82 -28.92 18.35
C LEU A 751 -12.04 -30.08 19.31
N GLU A 752 -11.07 -30.43 20.15
CA GLU A 752 -11.22 -31.41 21.22
C GLU A 752 -12.43 -31.08 22.11
N LYS A 753 -12.50 -29.84 22.62
CA LYS A 753 -13.62 -29.38 23.47
C LYS A 753 -14.96 -29.43 22.74
N LEU A 754 -14.98 -29.03 21.47
CA LEU A 754 -16.18 -29.11 20.62
C LEU A 754 -16.61 -30.57 20.41
N LEU A 755 -15.68 -31.46 20.08
CA LEU A 755 -15.93 -32.89 19.86
C LEU A 755 -16.36 -33.59 21.15
N CYS A 756 -15.82 -33.25 22.31
CA CYS A 756 -16.29 -33.73 23.61
C CYS A 756 -17.76 -33.33 23.87
N HIS A 757 -18.14 -32.08 23.58
CA HIS A 757 -19.52 -31.61 23.72
C HIS A 757 -20.46 -32.31 22.73
N LEU A 758 -20.07 -32.41 21.46
CA LEU A 758 -20.83 -33.13 20.43
C LEU A 758 -20.97 -34.63 20.75
N ASN A 759 -19.95 -35.29 21.32
CA ASN A 759 -20.04 -36.66 21.84
C ASN A 759 -21.06 -36.77 22.98
N SER A 760 -21.05 -35.82 23.93
CA SER A 760 -21.96 -35.84 25.10
C SER A 760 -23.44 -35.72 24.75
N GLU A 761 -23.77 -35.10 23.60
CA GLU A 761 -25.13 -34.96 23.09
C GLU A 761 -25.45 -35.95 21.95
N ALA A 762 -24.64 -37.00 21.78
CA ALA A 762 -24.76 -38.01 20.72
C ALA A 762 -24.81 -37.41 19.28
N MET A 763 -24.23 -36.22 19.09
CA MET A 763 -24.12 -35.53 17.80
C MET A 763 -22.98 -36.06 16.92
N ILE A 764 -22.11 -36.90 17.48
CA ILE A 764 -21.07 -37.63 16.73
C ILE A 764 -21.56 -39.05 16.48
N SER A 765 -21.87 -39.34 15.22
CA SER A 765 -21.96 -40.73 14.76
C SER A 765 -20.57 -41.36 14.81
N PHE A 766 -20.41 -42.52 15.45
CA PHE A 766 -19.27 -43.40 15.21
C PHE A 766 -19.69 -44.48 14.19
N SER A 767 -18.91 -44.67 13.13
CA SER A 767 -19.17 -45.68 12.10
C SER A 767 -18.25 -46.88 12.30
N TYR A 768 -18.70 -47.85 13.09
CA TYR A 768 -18.21 -49.22 13.03
C TYR A 768 -19.27 -50.07 12.30
N THR A 769 -18.97 -50.52 11.08
CA THR A 769 -19.72 -51.55 10.35
C THR A 769 -18.91 -52.03 9.14
N ASP A 770 -19.11 -53.29 8.75
CA ASP A 770 -18.27 -54.05 7.81
C ASP A 770 -18.09 -53.45 6.40
N PRO A 771 -17.02 -53.83 5.65
CA PRO A 771 -16.68 -53.23 4.35
C PRO A 771 -17.65 -53.48 3.19
N TYR A 772 -18.72 -54.26 3.37
CA TYR A 772 -19.46 -54.88 2.24
C TYR A 772 -20.98 -54.68 2.21
N THR A 773 -21.59 -53.80 3.04
CA THR A 773 -23.05 -53.55 2.94
C THR A 773 -23.45 -52.08 3.09
N TYR A 774 -23.99 -51.48 2.03
CA TYR A 774 -24.59 -50.14 2.09
C TYR A 774 -26.06 -50.20 2.54
N LYS A 775 -26.35 -49.81 3.79
CA LYS A 775 -27.71 -49.49 4.26
C LYS A 775 -27.74 -48.21 5.08
N LEU A 776 -28.32 -47.15 4.50
CA LEU A 776 -28.70 -45.94 5.23
C LEU A 776 -29.90 -46.24 6.12
N THR A 777 -29.75 -46.02 7.43
CA THR A 777 -30.85 -46.19 8.40
C THR A 777 -31.12 -44.86 9.10
N PHE A 778 -32.34 -44.33 8.98
CA PHE A 778 -32.74 -43.07 9.60
C PHE A 778 -33.11 -43.27 11.07
N ALA A 779 -32.39 -42.63 12.00
CA ALA A 779 -32.82 -42.54 13.39
C ALA A 779 -33.91 -41.44 13.54
N ARG A 780 -35.04 -41.79 14.15
CA ARG A 780 -36.12 -40.83 14.45
C ARG A 780 -35.70 -39.86 15.55
N THR A 781 -35.87 -38.57 15.32
CA THR A 781 -35.81 -37.54 16.37
C THR A 781 -36.99 -37.66 17.34
N LYS A 782 -36.74 -37.44 18.64
CA LYS A 782 -37.81 -37.18 19.61
C LYS A 782 -38.39 -35.79 19.35
N TYR A 783 -39.64 -35.72 18.92
CA TYR A 783 -40.42 -34.48 18.93
C TYR A 783 -40.79 -34.11 20.38
N TYR A 784 -40.58 -32.85 20.76
CA TYR A 784 -41.30 -32.21 21.86
C TYR A 784 -42.45 -31.38 21.25
N PRO A 785 -43.73 -31.68 21.53
CA PRO A 785 -44.83 -30.95 20.95
C PRO A 785 -45.08 -29.63 21.68
N THR A 786 -45.17 -28.53 20.94
CA THR A 786 -45.72 -27.26 21.42
C THR A 786 -46.82 -26.75 20.48
N HIS A 787 -48.05 -26.91 20.94
CA HIS A 787 -49.30 -26.30 20.45
C HIS A 787 -49.63 -26.43 18.94
N GLU A 788 -50.57 -27.32 18.65
CA GLU A 788 -51.37 -27.29 17.43
C GLU A 788 -52.11 -25.95 17.28
N ARG A 789 -52.05 -25.37 16.08
CA ARG A 789 -53.13 -24.54 15.54
C ARG A 789 -53.55 -25.13 14.21
N VAL A 790 -54.76 -25.70 14.19
CA VAL A 790 -55.37 -26.31 13.02
C VAL A 790 -55.85 -25.21 12.07
N TYR A 791 -55.46 -25.29 10.80
CA TYR A 791 -56.20 -24.74 9.67
C TYR A 791 -56.23 -25.79 8.56
N PRO A 792 -57.42 -26.26 8.13
CA PRO A 792 -57.51 -27.19 7.01
C PRO A 792 -57.47 -26.43 5.69
N CYS A 793 -56.67 -26.89 4.73
CA CYS A 793 -56.85 -26.53 3.33
C CYS A 793 -56.62 -27.77 2.48
N SER A 794 -57.73 -28.30 1.95
CA SER A 794 -57.76 -29.43 1.04
C SER A 794 -57.70 -28.96 -0.41
N LEU A 795 -56.81 -29.57 -1.19
CA LEU A 795 -56.90 -29.75 -2.65
C LEU A 795 -57.19 -28.50 -3.51
N LEU A 796 -56.11 -27.88 -4.01
CA LEU A 796 -55.82 -27.83 -5.46
C LEU A 796 -54.31 -27.62 -5.68
#